data_AF-A0A0F9H2S7-F1
#
_entry.id   AF-A0A0F9H2S7-F1
#
_cell.length_a   1.000
_cell.length_b   1.000
_cell.length_c   1.000
_cell.angle_alpha   90.00
_cell.angle_beta   90.00
_cell.angle_gamma   90.00
#
_symmetry.space_group_name_H-M   'P 1'
#
loop_
_entity.id
_entity.type
_entity.pdbx_description
1 polymer ?
#
loop_
_entity_poly.entity_id
_entity_poly.type
_entity_poly.pdbx_seq_one_letter_code
_entity_poly.pdbx_strand_id
1 'polypeptide(L)'
;GFSKAPDPEISIKMLNEWDEKKPIPIGWNKIKQIDFINLPRSVIDLTIADKFKPLLEFFTKYPRLDISQHNRIEKEHLSNLEISRAYQGIATGNNDLFVHFWFEVESNKIRKVELIKETTDVPKSLEKPFVPFSKGGGDKRYYLNNGYILWWNEDSIEVMKKQNCRLQNLPLIGRSDLHWSLASSRSRGRFNISQNGLMSDVVSMGIHILYKKLINFSLLAYLNSIFGVFFGRLQTKDRKWQAGNVARIPIPSEFLINNSNKLKFLAKESYELRRDWDTGYPMSPIFAESLIDKVIENNPTFLNIYVPKTEHPFCEEYIACNSEIAKEINQIIVKKEKITILKLIKAVEQRFDLLTKRLDDIDDEINIILYELINDETSCALDDYYTMFLGNLVWKTKPDIWIKDFLMANLTHLIKLTSKGILILNSFKESELGLYNAFINLLTQKFGCNLQTFQPILKELEIILGKNLKRWIAEDFFLYHCQRFGGRPIIWQFSSRSKSNQENVIDIFVDYHQIDENTLPNIRVEFIEPLLKIYEQRKAIGTLPIEDIPNCDELEDFIKAFIAIEKGYDNIPNPNALLGKNAPKGKGADKTWDWVFSQAELIIENGYKPDLFRGVLINIIPLCIELSEAKKKEFPIKYHPICPKGTLKKVLKKIYALDQLKNFGNNNDDKENNKSSNSDLEV
;
A
#
# COMPACT_ATOMS: atom_id res chain seq x y z
N GLY A 1 -3.85 -35.76 -5.74
CA GLY A 1 -3.79 -37.20 -6.06
C GLY A 1 -3.32 -37.38 -7.47
N PHE A 2 -2.35 -38.25 -7.69
CA PHE A 2 -1.93 -38.75 -9.01
C PHE A 2 -2.92 -39.84 -9.47
N SER A 3 -3.22 -39.88 -10.78
CA SER A 3 -3.80 -40.96 -11.62
C SER A 3 -4.72 -40.32 -12.68
N LYS A 4 -4.72 -40.62 -13.98
CA LYS A 4 -4.26 -41.76 -14.79
C LYS A 4 -3.56 -41.23 -16.07
N ALA A 5 -2.56 -41.96 -16.58
CA ALA A 5 -1.98 -41.70 -17.90
C ALA A 5 -2.99 -42.05 -19.02
N PRO A 6 -3.13 -41.25 -20.09
CA PRO A 6 -3.97 -41.60 -21.24
C PRO A 6 -3.32 -42.63 -22.17
N ASP A 7 -4.20 -43.37 -22.83
CA ASP A 7 -4.06 -44.47 -23.80
C ASP A 7 -2.98 -44.29 -24.90
N PRO A 8 -2.14 -45.32 -25.18
CA PRO A 8 -1.10 -45.27 -26.22
C PRO A 8 -1.62 -44.97 -27.64
N GLU A 9 -2.85 -45.35 -28.00
CA GLU A 9 -3.38 -45.12 -29.36
C GLU A 9 -3.86 -43.67 -29.59
N ILE A 10 -4.28 -42.97 -28.52
CA ILE A 10 -4.62 -41.54 -28.59
C ILE A 10 -3.34 -40.69 -28.80
N SER A 11 -2.21 -41.16 -28.29
CA SER A 11 -0.92 -40.48 -28.40
C SER A 11 -0.37 -40.47 -29.83
N ILE A 12 -0.65 -41.51 -30.62
CA ILE A 12 -0.21 -41.61 -32.02
C ILE A 12 -1.07 -40.73 -32.95
N LYS A 13 -2.36 -40.55 -32.63
CA LYS A 13 -3.24 -39.66 -33.39
C LYS A 13 -2.96 -38.18 -33.10
N MET A 14 -2.57 -37.84 -31.87
CA MET A 14 -2.11 -36.49 -31.53
C MET A 14 -0.78 -36.10 -32.18
N LEU A 15 0.09 -37.06 -32.53
CA LEU A 15 1.38 -36.80 -33.19
C LEU A 15 1.25 -36.39 -34.66
N ASN A 16 0.22 -36.85 -35.38
CA ASN A 16 0.07 -36.57 -36.81
C ASN A 16 -0.78 -35.32 -37.11
N GLU A 17 -1.45 -34.74 -36.11
CA GLU A 17 -2.22 -33.49 -36.22
C GLU A 17 -1.70 -32.38 -35.27
N TRP A 18 -0.46 -32.50 -34.77
CA TRP A 18 0.12 -31.48 -33.91
C TRP A 18 0.70 -30.30 -34.71
N ASP A 19 -0.16 -29.30 -34.90
CA ASP A 19 0.09 -27.93 -35.37
C ASP A 19 1.36 -27.31 -34.71
N GLU A 20 2.14 -26.53 -35.47
CA GLU A 20 3.41 -25.86 -35.11
C GLU A 20 3.32 -24.88 -33.90
N LYS A 21 2.20 -24.91 -33.17
CA LYS A 21 1.75 -23.99 -32.14
C LYS A 21 1.61 -24.57 -30.72
N LYS A 22 2.21 -25.71 -30.32
CA LYS A 22 2.33 -26.08 -28.88
C LYS A 22 3.41 -27.13 -28.50
N PRO A 23 3.95 -27.14 -27.25
CA PRO A 23 5.33 -27.58 -26.93
C PRO A 23 5.52 -28.71 -25.85
N ILE A 24 6.72 -29.35 -25.85
CA ILE A 24 7.56 -29.98 -24.76
C ILE A 24 7.10 -31.36 -24.17
N PRO A 25 7.93 -32.44 -24.04
CA PRO A 25 9.02 -32.52 -23.03
C PRO A 25 10.21 -33.55 -23.18
N ILE A 26 11.22 -33.34 -22.31
CA ILE A 26 12.32 -34.21 -21.80
C ILE A 26 13.62 -34.35 -22.62
N GLY A 27 14.74 -34.10 -21.92
CA GLY A 27 16.04 -34.72 -22.20
C GLY A 27 17.03 -33.78 -22.90
N TRP A 28 17.70 -32.88 -22.19
CA TRP A 28 19.09 -33.13 -21.82
C TRP A 28 19.95 -33.64 -22.99
N ASN A 29 20.26 -32.74 -23.92
CA ASN A 29 21.48 -32.84 -24.72
C ASN A 29 21.85 -31.46 -25.28
N LYS A 30 23.11 -31.08 -25.03
CA LYS A 30 23.88 -29.98 -25.64
C LYS A 30 23.78 -28.59 -24.98
N ILE A 31 24.63 -28.35 -23.98
CA ILE A 31 25.22 -27.03 -23.69
C ILE A 31 26.26 -26.70 -24.78
N LYS A 32 25.83 -26.73 -26.05
CA LYS A 32 26.59 -26.24 -27.21
C LYS A 32 25.73 -25.46 -28.21
N GLN A 33 24.45 -25.27 -27.91
CA GLN A 33 23.56 -24.41 -28.67
C GLN A 33 22.63 -23.73 -27.68
N ILE A 34 22.98 -22.53 -27.22
CA ILE A 34 21.94 -21.53 -26.98
C ILE A 34 21.52 -21.07 -28.38
N ASP A 35 20.86 -21.95 -29.12
CA ASP A 35 20.16 -21.55 -30.33
C ASP A 35 18.96 -20.75 -29.86
N PHE A 36 18.81 -19.55 -30.44
CA PHE A 36 17.71 -18.62 -30.19
C PHE A 36 16.30 -19.24 -30.30
N ILE A 37 16.21 -20.46 -30.85
CA ILE A 37 15.00 -21.23 -31.12
C ILE A 37 14.24 -21.63 -29.84
N ASN A 38 14.91 -21.78 -28.69
CA ASN A 38 14.25 -22.16 -27.43
C ASN A 38 13.93 -20.99 -26.49
N LEU A 39 14.36 -19.77 -26.83
CA LEU A 39 13.85 -18.56 -26.17
C LEU A 39 12.38 -18.40 -26.56
N PRO A 40 11.49 -17.96 -25.66
CA PRO A 40 10.14 -17.63 -26.06
C PRO A 40 10.24 -16.60 -27.20
N ARG A 41 9.78 -16.94 -28.41
CA ARG A 41 9.74 -16.01 -29.57
C ARG A 41 9.00 -14.69 -29.25
N SER A 42 8.24 -14.65 -28.15
CA SER A 42 7.60 -13.48 -27.59
C SER A 42 8.51 -12.54 -26.77
N VAL A 43 9.79 -12.87 -26.58
CA VAL A 43 10.72 -12.10 -25.73
C VAL A 43 11.88 -11.50 -26.51
N ILE A 44 12.46 -12.17 -27.51
CA ILE A 44 13.52 -11.60 -28.36
C ILE A 44 13.17 -11.87 -29.82
N ASP A 45 13.20 -10.81 -30.64
CA ASP A 45 13.12 -10.93 -32.09
C ASP A 45 14.39 -11.61 -32.62
N LEU A 46 14.22 -12.69 -33.40
CA LEU A 46 15.33 -13.47 -33.95
C LEU A 46 16.20 -12.66 -34.91
N THR A 47 15.69 -11.54 -35.45
CA THR A 47 16.47 -10.64 -36.33
C THR A 47 17.54 -9.83 -35.60
N ILE A 48 17.42 -9.66 -34.28
CA ILE A 48 18.40 -8.96 -33.42
C ILE A 48 19.10 -9.91 -32.45
N ALA A 49 18.91 -11.21 -32.65
CA ALA A 49 19.48 -12.29 -31.87
C ALA A 49 21.00 -12.11 -31.67
N ASP A 50 21.74 -11.95 -32.77
CA ASP A 50 23.20 -11.87 -32.75
C ASP A 50 23.72 -10.75 -31.84
N LYS A 51 22.97 -9.64 -31.73
CA LYS A 51 23.31 -8.51 -30.85
C LYS A 51 23.27 -8.87 -29.37
N PHE A 52 22.54 -9.93 -28.97
CA PHE A 52 22.48 -10.41 -27.59
C PHE A 52 23.41 -11.58 -27.29
N LYS A 53 24.15 -12.08 -28.29
CA LYS A 53 25.08 -13.20 -28.10
C LYS A 53 26.08 -12.97 -26.96
N PRO A 54 26.69 -11.77 -26.79
CA PRO A 54 27.59 -11.51 -25.66
C PRO A 54 26.91 -11.66 -24.29
N LEU A 55 25.62 -11.34 -24.16
CA LEU A 55 24.87 -11.55 -22.91
C LEU A 55 24.60 -13.03 -22.65
N LEU A 56 24.38 -13.84 -23.69
CA LEU A 56 24.15 -15.27 -23.52
C LEU A 56 25.40 -16.00 -23.00
N GLU A 57 26.59 -15.54 -23.39
CA GLU A 57 27.87 -16.05 -22.88
C GLU A 57 28.04 -15.83 -21.37
N PHE A 58 27.27 -14.93 -20.73
CA PHE A 58 27.34 -14.73 -19.28
C PHE A 58 26.96 -16.00 -18.50
N PHE A 59 26.00 -16.79 -19.01
CA PHE A 59 25.58 -18.04 -18.36
C PHE A 59 26.69 -19.10 -18.32
N THR A 60 27.68 -18.98 -19.21
CA THR A 60 28.86 -19.85 -19.26
C THR A 60 30.08 -19.22 -18.60
N LYS A 61 30.21 -17.89 -18.67
CA LYS A 61 31.37 -17.13 -18.17
C LYS A 61 31.33 -16.88 -16.67
N TYR A 62 30.14 -16.68 -16.10
CA TYR A 62 29.98 -16.28 -14.70
C TYR A 62 29.19 -17.31 -13.89
N PRO A 63 29.47 -17.43 -12.57
CA PRO A 63 28.69 -18.29 -11.68
C PRO A 63 27.22 -17.89 -11.65
N ARG A 64 26.37 -18.88 -11.38
CA ARG A 64 24.95 -18.66 -11.11
C ARG A 64 24.76 -18.07 -9.71
N LEU A 65 23.70 -17.30 -9.53
CA LEU A 65 23.34 -16.71 -8.23
C LEU A 65 23.17 -17.76 -7.13
N ASP A 66 22.55 -18.90 -7.44
CA ASP A 66 22.38 -20.02 -6.50
C ASP A 66 22.51 -21.36 -7.23
N ILE A 67 23.43 -22.20 -6.75
CA ILE A 67 23.73 -23.53 -7.31
C ILE A 67 22.98 -24.67 -6.59
N SER A 68 22.43 -24.42 -5.39
CA SER A 68 21.81 -25.43 -4.52
C SER A 68 20.41 -25.86 -4.95
N GLN A 69 19.68 -25.00 -5.65
CA GLN A 69 18.34 -25.29 -6.20
C GLN A 69 18.35 -26.36 -7.31
N HIS A 70 19.53 -26.82 -7.74
CA HIS A 70 19.71 -27.80 -8.81
C HIS A 70 20.66 -28.94 -8.39
N ASN A 71 20.30 -29.66 -7.33
CA ASN A 71 20.98 -30.89 -6.86
C ASN A 71 21.00 -32.09 -7.85
N ARG A 72 20.77 -31.89 -9.15
CA ARG A 72 20.79 -32.98 -10.14
C ARG A 72 21.65 -32.75 -11.37
N ILE A 73 22.36 -31.62 -11.50
CA ILE A 73 22.98 -31.27 -12.79
C ILE A 73 24.37 -30.68 -12.56
N GLU A 74 25.35 -31.55 -12.83
CA GLU A 74 26.71 -31.27 -13.32
C GLU A 74 27.66 -30.44 -12.43
N LYS A 75 28.54 -31.17 -11.74
CA LYS A 75 29.79 -30.71 -11.10
C LYS A 75 30.81 -30.07 -12.07
N GLU A 76 30.44 -29.75 -13.31
CA GLU A 76 31.38 -29.35 -14.38
C GLU A 76 31.30 -27.87 -14.77
N HIS A 77 30.45 -27.05 -14.14
CA HIS A 77 30.50 -25.61 -14.37
C HIS A 77 31.62 -24.91 -13.58
N LEU A 78 32.38 -24.07 -14.28
CA LEU A 78 33.47 -23.25 -13.77
C LEU A 78 33.01 -22.39 -12.57
N SER A 79 33.59 -22.71 -11.41
CA SER A 79 33.33 -22.21 -10.05
C SER A 79 32.14 -22.84 -9.32
N ASN A 80 32.44 -23.71 -8.35
CA ASN A 80 31.55 -24.13 -7.26
C ASN A 80 31.29 -22.98 -6.26
N LEU A 81 31.33 -21.72 -6.72
CA LEU A 81 31.18 -20.57 -5.84
C LEU A 81 29.70 -20.45 -5.47
N GLU A 82 29.36 -20.85 -4.24
CA GLU A 82 28.03 -20.66 -3.69
C GLU A 82 27.85 -19.17 -3.31
N ILE A 83 27.25 -18.39 -4.22
CA ILE A 83 27.05 -16.94 -4.01
C ILE A 83 25.95 -16.68 -3.00
N SER A 84 24.80 -17.33 -3.18
CA SER A 84 23.61 -17.11 -2.37
C SER A 84 22.68 -18.32 -2.39
N ARG A 85 21.63 -18.28 -1.57
CA ARG A 85 20.48 -19.17 -1.62
C ARG A 85 19.22 -18.39 -1.92
N ALA A 86 18.59 -18.68 -3.05
CA ALA A 86 17.28 -18.19 -3.40
C ALA A 86 16.23 -19.17 -2.86
N TYR A 87 15.24 -18.68 -2.11
CA TYR A 87 14.26 -19.54 -1.45
C TYR A 87 12.85 -18.95 -1.46
N GLN A 88 11.86 -19.83 -1.30
CA GLN A 88 10.46 -19.45 -1.14
C GLN A 88 10.13 -19.16 0.32
N GLY A 89 9.32 -18.13 0.58
CA GLY A 89 8.76 -17.84 1.90
C GLY A 89 7.70 -18.84 2.37
N ILE A 90 7.07 -18.53 3.50
CA ILE A 90 6.06 -19.34 4.18
C ILE A 90 4.77 -19.40 3.36
N ALA A 91 4.23 -20.62 3.20
CA ALA A 91 2.88 -20.85 2.75
C ALA A 91 1.95 -20.98 3.96
N THR A 92 1.33 -19.86 4.36
CA THR A 92 0.47 -19.77 5.55
C THR A 92 -0.80 -20.61 5.47
N GLY A 93 -1.24 -21.00 4.27
CA GLY A 93 -2.47 -21.77 4.04
C GLY A 93 -3.76 -20.98 4.25
N ASN A 94 -3.78 -20.03 5.17
CA ASN A 94 -4.90 -19.14 5.47
C ASN A 94 -4.39 -17.72 5.80
N ASN A 95 -4.46 -16.80 4.82
CA ASN A 95 -3.97 -15.44 5.02
C ASN A 95 -4.84 -14.63 5.97
N ASP A 96 -6.15 -14.82 5.93
CA ASP A 96 -7.08 -14.02 6.74
C ASP A 96 -6.93 -14.30 8.23
N LEU A 97 -6.48 -15.52 8.57
CA LEU A 97 -6.17 -15.95 9.94
C LEU A 97 -4.80 -15.48 10.44
N PHE A 98 -3.76 -15.60 9.61
CA PHE A 98 -2.38 -15.43 10.08
C PHE A 98 -1.75 -14.09 9.70
N VAL A 99 -2.23 -13.43 8.64
CA VAL A 99 -1.61 -12.22 8.09
C VAL A 99 -2.50 -11.02 8.37
N HIS A 100 -1.93 -10.04 9.06
CA HIS A 100 -2.59 -8.79 9.40
C HIS A 100 -1.81 -7.61 8.81
N PHE A 101 -2.45 -6.46 8.70
CA PHE A 101 -1.71 -5.21 8.55
C PHE A 101 -1.12 -4.76 9.89
N TRP A 102 0.01 -4.07 9.84
CA TRP A 102 0.72 -3.63 11.05
C TRP A 102 -0.14 -2.74 11.97
N PHE A 103 -1.05 -1.94 11.39
CA PHE A 103 -1.92 -1.03 12.14
C PHE A 103 -3.09 -1.74 12.84
N GLU A 104 -3.34 -3.03 12.58
CA GLU A 104 -4.44 -3.78 13.22
C GLU A 104 -4.13 -4.16 14.67
N VAL A 105 -2.85 -4.11 15.06
CA VAL A 105 -2.39 -4.52 16.39
C VAL A 105 -1.59 -3.40 17.01
N GLU A 106 -1.53 -3.36 18.33
CA GLU A 106 -0.66 -2.43 19.04
C GLU A 106 0.81 -2.68 18.67
N SER A 107 1.57 -1.60 18.43
CA SER A 107 2.97 -1.69 18.00
C SER A 107 3.86 -2.45 18.99
N ASN A 108 3.54 -2.39 20.30
CA ASN A 108 4.24 -3.15 21.34
C ASN A 108 4.09 -4.68 21.19
N LYS A 109 3.09 -5.20 20.46
CA LYS A 109 2.87 -6.63 20.20
C LYS A 109 3.63 -7.13 18.97
N ILE A 110 4.24 -6.22 18.20
CA ILE A 110 5.07 -6.53 17.04
C ILE A 110 6.53 -6.61 17.50
N ARG A 111 7.19 -7.74 17.28
CA ARG A 111 8.62 -7.92 17.58
C ARG A 111 9.47 -7.93 16.32
N LYS A 112 10.71 -7.48 16.44
CA LYS A 112 11.75 -7.91 15.49
C LYS A 112 11.97 -9.41 15.70
N VAL A 113 12.17 -10.13 14.60
CA VAL A 113 12.79 -11.45 14.75
C VAL A 113 14.25 -11.20 15.05
N GLU A 114 14.76 -11.76 16.15
CA GLU A 114 16.19 -11.74 16.44
C GLU A 114 16.93 -12.30 15.23
N LEU A 115 18.04 -11.65 14.84
CA LEU A 115 18.92 -12.20 13.82
C LEU A 115 19.41 -13.55 14.29
N ILE A 116 18.81 -14.60 13.75
CA ILE A 116 19.24 -15.95 14.03
C ILE A 116 20.57 -16.15 13.31
N LYS A 117 21.64 -16.35 14.10
CA LYS A 117 23.01 -16.43 13.56
C LYS A 117 23.27 -17.76 12.84
N GLU A 118 22.65 -18.86 13.30
CA GLU A 118 22.86 -20.20 12.73
C GLU A 118 21.56 -20.90 12.35
N THR A 119 21.57 -21.69 11.27
CA THR A 119 20.38 -22.36 10.66
C THR A 119 19.58 -23.24 11.62
N THR A 120 20.18 -23.53 12.78
CA THR A 120 19.65 -24.37 13.86
C THR A 120 19.05 -23.59 15.02
N ASP A 121 19.24 -22.27 15.16
CA ASP A 121 18.70 -21.59 16.34
C ASP A 121 17.19 -21.36 16.19
N VAL A 122 16.46 -21.72 17.24
CA VAL A 122 15.04 -21.45 17.39
C VAL A 122 14.88 -20.08 18.06
N PRO A 123 13.92 -19.23 17.65
CA PRO A 123 13.62 -17.99 18.36
C PRO A 123 13.42 -18.28 19.85
N LYS A 124 14.20 -17.63 20.72
CA LYS A 124 14.24 -17.92 22.16
C LYS A 124 13.07 -17.33 22.95
N SER A 125 12.37 -16.36 22.38
CA SER A 125 11.17 -15.75 22.96
C SER A 125 10.06 -15.65 21.91
N LEU A 126 8.88 -16.13 22.29
CA LEU A 126 7.62 -16.01 21.55
C LEU A 126 6.64 -15.06 22.25
N GLU A 127 7.14 -14.24 23.18
CA GLU A 127 6.35 -13.37 24.08
C GLU A 127 5.47 -12.35 23.33
N LYS A 128 5.97 -11.81 22.20
CA LYS A 128 5.22 -10.86 21.35
C LYS A 128 4.68 -11.58 20.12
N PRO A 129 3.38 -11.73 19.91
CA PRO A 129 2.82 -12.70 18.96
C PRO A 129 3.00 -12.36 17.48
N PHE A 130 3.36 -11.12 17.12
CA PHE A 130 3.44 -10.71 15.71
C PHE A 130 4.87 -10.40 15.27
N VAL A 131 5.19 -10.76 14.02
CA VAL A 131 6.48 -10.47 13.37
C VAL A 131 6.25 -9.78 12.01
N PRO A 132 7.14 -8.88 11.56
CA PRO A 132 7.05 -8.29 10.23
C PRO A 132 7.01 -9.34 9.13
N PHE A 133 6.10 -9.18 8.16
CA PHE A 133 5.86 -10.15 7.11
C PHE A 133 5.71 -9.51 5.74
N SER A 134 6.51 -9.93 4.77
CA SER A 134 6.47 -9.43 3.41
C SER A 134 5.49 -10.23 2.56
N LYS A 135 4.48 -9.54 2.02
CA LYS A 135 3.64 -10.04 0.90
C LYS A 135 4.25 -9.68 -0.45
N GLY A 136 3.85 -10.37 -1.51
CA GLY A 136 4.20 -9.99 -2.89
C GLY A 136 3.38 -8.82 -3.42
N GLY A 137 3.66 -8.39 -4.66
CA GLY A 137 2.92 -7.35 -5.36
C GLY A 137 3.38 -5.92 -5.05
N GLY A 138 2.96 -4.96 -5.87
CA GLY A 138 3.47 -3.59 -5.83
C GLY A 138 4.84 -3.43 -6.48
N ASP A 139 5.31 -2.19 -6.56
CA ASP A 139 6.67 -1.86 -7.00
C ASP A 139 7.55 -1.73 -5.77
N LYS A 140 8.47 -2.67 -5.61
CA LYS A 140 9.31 -2.86 -4.41
C LYS A 140 10.78 -2.86 -4.82
N ARG A 141 11.14 -1.97 -5.75
CA ARG A 141 12.50 -1.83 -6.23
C ARG A 141 13.32 -1.09 -5.18
N TYR A 142 14.48 -1.65 -4.82
CA TYR A 142 15.41 -1.20 -3.79
C TYR A 142 14.87 -1.19 -2.35
N TYR A 143 13.66 -0.69 -2.13
CA TYR A 143 12.99 -0.57 -0.84
C TYR A 143 11.64 -1.30 -0.81
N LEU A 144 11.32 -1.87 0.36
CA LEU A 144 10.03 -2.48 0.65
C LEU A 144 9.35 -1.71 1.78
N ASN A 145 8.19 -1.13 1.47
CA ASN A 145 7.26 -0.68 2.49
C ASN A 145 6.46 -1.87 3.03
N ASN A 146 6.86 -2.36 4.21
CA ASN A 146 6.31 -3.58 4.75
C ASN A 146 5.03 -3.35 5.57
N GLY A 147 3.89 -3.28 4.90
CA GLY A 147 2.60 -3.05 5.56
C GLY A 147 2.02 -4.24 6.34
N TYR A 148 2.62 -5.44 6.28
CA TYR A 148 2.03 -6.66 6.85
C TYR A 148 2.86 -7.25 7.99
N ILE A 149 2.16 -7.97 8.85
CA ILE A 149 2.70 -8.74 9.98
C ILE A 149 2.08 -10.15 9.97
N LEU A 150 2.78 -11.11 10.55
CA LEU A 150 2.37 -12.51 10.67
C LEU A 150 2.19 -12.85 12.15
N TRP A 151 1.07 -13.48 12.49
CA TRP A 151 0.88 -14.13 13.79
C TRP A 151 1.83 -15.34 13.89
N TRP A 152 2.88 -15.21 14.71
CA TRP A 152 4.00 -16.15 14.81
C TRP A 152 4.43 -16.41 16.27
N ASN A 153 3.68 -17.27 16.95
CA ASN A 153 3.98 -17.80 18.29
C ASN A 153 3.79 -19.32 18.35
N GLU A 154 3.89 -19.95 19.53
CA GLU A 154 3.71 -21.40 19.69
C GLU A 154 2.34 -21.85 19.19
N ASP A 155 1.28 -21.13 19.60
CA ASP A 155 -0.10 -21.43 19.22
C ASP A 155 -0.29 -21.37 17.71
N SER A 156 0.19 -20.31 17.04
CA SER A 156 0.00 -20.17 15.60
C SER A 156 0.75 -21.24 14.82
N ILE A 157 1.93 -21.66 15.28
CA ILE A 157 2.69 -22.77 14.70
C ILE A 157 1.92 -24.08 14.85
N GLU A 158 1.30 -24.34 16.01
CA GLU A 158 0.44 -25.51 16.20
C GLU A 158 -0.76 -25.51 15.26
N VAL A 159 -1.44 -24.37 15.11
CA VAL A 159 -2.58 -24.24 14.20
C VAL A 159 -2.14 -24.45 12.76
N MET A 160 -1.01 -23.86 12.34
CA MET A 160 -0.44 -24.08 11.00
C MET A 160 -0.11 -25.56 10.75
N LYS A 161 0.44 -26.27 11.73
CA LYS A 161 0.69 -27.72 11.64
C LYS A 161 -0.61 -28.51 11.50
N LYS A 162 -1.64 -28.21 12.31
CA LYS A 162 -2.97 -28.86 12.26
C LYS A 162 -3.67 -28.62 10.92
N GLN A 163 -3.45 -27.47 10.28
CA GLN A 163 -3.99 -27.12 8.96
C GLN A 163 -3.15 -27.64 7.77
N ASN A 164 -2.09 -28.43 8.01
CA ASN A 164 -1.16 -28.91 6.99
C ASN A 164 -0.49 -27.78 6.17
N CYS A 165 -0.25 -26.63 6.80
CA CYS A 165 0.49 -25.52 6.18
C CYS A 165 1.95 -25.95 5.94
N ARG A 166 2.53 -25.49 4.82
CA ARG A 166 3.89 -25.89 4.43
C ARG A 166 4.92 -24.90 4.96
N LEU A 167 5.51 -25.24 6.10
CA LEU A 167 6.62 -24.50 6.71
C LEU A 167 7.96 -24.99 6.16
N GLN A 168 8.29 -24.60 4.92
CA GLN A 168 9.58 -24.90 4.29
C GLN A 168 10.59 -23.78 4.50
N ASN A 169 11.89 -24.08 4.34
CA ASN A 169 12.98 -23.11 4.43
C ASN A 169 13.05 -22.35 5.77
N LEU A 170 12.52 -22.93 6.86
CA LEU A 170 12.58 -22.35 8.21
C LEU A 170 13.98 -21.84 8.60
N PRO A 171 15.09 -22.53 8.27
CA PRO A 171 16.42 -22.02 8.57
C PRO A 171 16.83 -20.74 7.83
N LEU A 172 16.13 -20.35 6.77
CA LEU A 172 16.42 -19.14 5.97
C LEU A 172 15.39 -18.02 6.23
N ILE A 173 14.23 -18.33 6.81
CA ILE A 173 13.19 -17.36 7.11
C ILE A 173 13.70 -16.34 8.15
N GLY A 174 13.46 -15.05 7.90
CA GLY A 174 13.96 -13.95 8.72
C GLY A 174 15.44 -13.59 8.48
N ARG A 175 16.14 -14.28 7.56
CA ARG A 175 17.57 -14.07 7.23
C ARG A 175 17.83 -13.62 5.80
N SER A 176 16.77 -13.28 5.08
CA SER A 176 16.91 -12.78 3.73
C SER A 176 17.79 -11.52 3.77
N ASP A 177 18.69 -11.41 2.83
CA ASP A 177 19.43 -10.18 2.53
C ASP A 177 18.67 -9.34 1.51
N LEU A 178 18.04 -10.00 0.53
CA LEU A 178 17.24 -9.36 -0.53
C LEU A 178 15.91 -10.08 -0.72
N HIS A 179 14.83 -9.34 -0.94
CA HIS A 179 13.53 -9.91 -1.32
C HIS A 179 13.15 -9.58 -2.74
N TRP A 180 12.29 -10.42 -3.34
CA TRP A 180 11.64 -10.10 -4.61
C TRP A 180 10.22 -10.64 -4.68
N SER A 181 9.37 -9.94 -5.43
CA SER A 181 8.01 -10.41 -5.69
C SER A 181 7.98 -11.45 -6.81
N LEU A 182 7.37 -12.61 -6.55
CA LEU A 182 7.22 -13.71 -7.51
C LEU A 182 6.64 -13.20 -8.84
N ALA A 183 5.55 -12.43 -8.78
CA ALA A 183 4.94 -11.80 -9.93
C ALA A 183 5.02 -10.28 -9.78
N SER A 184 5.23 -9.60 -10.90
CA SER A 184 5.15 -8.14 -10.98
C SER A 184 4.25 -7.73 -12.14
N SER A 185 3.36 -6.77 -11.88
CA SER A 185 2.55 -6.13 -12.91
C SER A 185 3.37 -5.17 -13.78
N ARG A 186 4.52 -4.71 -13.27
CA ARG A 186 5.49 -3.86 -13.98
C ARG A 186 6.70 -4.69 -14.41
N SER A 187 7.20 -4.42 -15.61
CA SER A 187 8.29 -5.20 -16.21
C SER A 187 9.69 -4.80 -15.70
N ARG A 188 9.84 -3.77 -14.86
CA ARG A 188 11.12 -3.29 -14.27
C ARG A 188 11.57 -4.17 -13.08
N GLY A 189 12.82 -4.00 -12.67
CA GLY A 189 13.43 -4.69 -11.52
C GLY A 189 12.56 -4.64 -10.26
N ARG A 190 12.61 -5.70 -9.45
CA ARG A 190 11.64 -5.96 -8.36
C ARG A 190 12.29 -6.42 -7.05
N PHE A 191 13.61 -6.30 -6.98
CA PHE A 191 14.38 -6.71 -5.81
C PHE A 191 14.49 -5.54 -4.84
N ASN A 192 14.44 -5.81 -3.54
CA ASN A 192 14.65 -4.84 -2.47
C ASN A 192 15.58 -5.43 -1.40
N ILE A 193 16.16 -4.53 -0.59
CA ILE A 193 16.85 -4.95 0.62
C ILE A 193 15.82 -5.54 1.60
N SER A 194 16.20 -6.62 2.26
CA SER A 194 15.44 -7.15 3.37
C SER A 194 15.72 -6.36 4.64
N GLN A 195 14.68 -6.11 5.43
CA GLN A 195 14.82 -5.58 6.78
C GLN A 195 15.10 -6.73 7.75
N ASN A 196 15.81 -6.43 8.84
CA ASN A 196 16.16 -7.46 9.82
C ASN A 196 14.90 -8.09 10.41
N GLY A 197 14.86 -9.42 10.40
CA GLY A 197 13.75 -10.19 10.95
C GLY A 197 12.46 -10.19 10.13
N LEU A 198 12.53 -9.75 8.87
CA LEU A 198 11.40 -9.81 7.95
C LEU A 198 11.11 -11.25 7.50
N MET A 199 9.92 -11.75 7.84
CA MET A 199 9.41 -13.01 7.29
C MET A 199 8.82 -12.78 5.89
N SER A 200 8.66 -13.83 5.10
CA SER A 200 8.24 -13.74 3.70
C SER A 200 7.11 -14.69 3.37
N ASP A 201 6.21 -14.25 2.50
CA ASP A 201 5.18 -15.07 1.86
C ASP A 201 5.75 -15.85 0.65
N VAL A 202 5.03 -16.88 0.20
CA VAL A 202 5.34 -17.60 -1.05
C VAL A 202 5.45 -16.70 -2.29
N VAL A 203 4.77 -15.55 -2.31
CA VAL A 203 4.84 -14.56 -3.39
C VAL A 203 5.86 -13.44 -3.15
N SER A 204 6.53 -13.41 -1.99
CA SER A 204 7.64 -12.49 -1.66
C SER A 204 8.87 -13.29 -1.26
N MET A 205 9.61 -13.78 -2.24
CA MET A 205 10.70 -14.74 -2.05
C MET A 205 11.97 -14.05 -1.54
N GLY A 206 12.95 -14.82 -1.05
CA GLY A 206 14.15 -14.30 -0.38
C GLY A 206 15.46 -14.83 -0.97
N ILE A 207 16.50 -14.00 -0.90
CA ILE A 207 17.89 -14.33 -1.25
C ILE A 207 18.71 -14.16 0.02
N HIS A 208 19.37 -15.24 0.46
CA HIS A 208 20.38 -15.18 1.52
C HIS A 208 21.78 -15.24 0.90
N ILE A 209 22.57 -14.18 1.06
CA ILE A 209 23.90 -14.05 0.45
C ILE A 209 24.92 -14.78 1.33
N LEU A 210 25.59 -15.77 0.75
CA LEU A 210 26.59 -16.60 1.43
C LEU A 210 28.00 -16.08 1.20
N TYR A 211 28.24 -15.48 0.02
CA TYR A 211 29.56 -14.96 -0.33
C TYR A 211 29.81 -13.59 0.30
N LYS A 212 30.39 -13.58 1.51
CA LYS A 212 30.61 -12.39 2.34
C LYS A 212 31.37 -11.24 1.68
N LYS A 213 32.16 -11.49 0.63
CA LYS A 213 32.84 -10.42 -0.14
C LYS A 213 31.87 -9.61 -1.01
N LEU A 214 30.72 -10.19 -1.37
CA LEU A 214 29.70 -9.52 -2.17
C LEU A 214 28.77 -8.71 -1.25
N ILE A 215 28.72 -7.40 -1.47
CA ILE A 215 27.89 -6.50 -0.68
C ILE A 215 26.44 -6.53 -1.19
N ASN A 216 25.47 -6.65 -0.29
CA ASN A 216 24.03 -6.75 -0.59
C ASN A 216 23.55 -5.67 -1.57
N PHE A 217 23.94 -4.40 -1.36
CA PHE A 217 23.55 -3.30 -2.23
C PHE A 217 24.16 -3.36 -3.64
N SER A 218 25.36 -3.90 -3.81
CA SER A 218 25.98 -4.06 -5.14
C SER A 218 25.27 -5.14 -5.95
N LEU A 219 24.91 -6.26 -5.30
CA LEU A 219 24.07 -7.28 -5.93
C LEU A 219 22.66 -6.74 -6.22
N LEU A 220 22.07 -5.98 -5.29
CA LEU A 220 20.77 -5.34 -5.47
C LEU A 220 20.76 -4.39 -6.68
N ALA A 221 21.82 -3.59 -6.87
CA ALA A 221 22.00 -2.74 -8.05
C ALA A 221 21.96 -3.57 -9.34
N TYR A 222 22.75 -4.64 -9.40
CA TYR A 222 22.82 -5.53 -10.55
C TYR A 222 21.49 -6.24 -10.86
N LEU A 223 20.83 -6.80 -9.84
CA LEU A 223 19.57 -7.52 -10.03
C LEU A 223 18.42 -6.61 -10.46
N ASN A 224 18.48 -5.33 -10.10
CA ASN A 224 17.51 -4.33 -10.52
C ASN A 224 17.90 -3.61 -11.81
N SER A 225 19.12 -3.76 -12.31
CA SER A 225 19.56 -3.09 -13.55
C SER A 225 18.94 -3.72 -14.79
N ILE A 226 19.25 -3.12 -15.94
CA ILE A 226 18.88 -3.64 -17.24
C ILE A 226 19.31 -5.11 -17.46
N PHE A 227 20.48 -5.50 -16.93
CA PHE A 227 21.00 -6.87 -17.00
C PHE A 227 20.16 -7.84 -16.16
N GLY A 228 19.90 -7.51 -14.88
CA GLY A 228 19.10 -8.36 -14.01
C GLY A 228 17.68 -8.56 -14.54
N VAL A 229 17.07 -7.49 -15.08
CA VAL A 229 15.76 -7.55 -15.73
C VAL A 229 15.80 -8.42 -16.98
N PHE A 230 16.78 -8.22 -17.86
CA PHE A 230 16.96 -9.01 -19.08
C PHE A 230 17.08 -10.50 -18.75
N PHE A 231 18.05 -10.88 -17.90
CA PHE A 231 18.28 -12.28 -17.54
C PHE A 231 17.06 -12.91 -16.85
N GLY A 232 16.42 -12.21 -15.92
CA GLY A 232 15.21 -12.70 -15.26
C GLY A 232 14.06 -12.94 -16.24
N ARG A 233 13.91 -12.10 -17.28
CA ARG A 233 12.89 -12.28 -18.32
C ARG A 233 13.18 -13.46 -19.24
N LEU A 234 14.44 -13.77 -19.52
CA LEU A 234 14.79 -14.97 -20.30
C LEU A 234 14.33 -16.27 -19.61
N GLN A 235 14.21 -16.27 -18.28
CA GLN A 235 13.88 -17.47 -17.51
C GLN A 235 12.39 -17.84 -17.51
N THR A 236 11.47 -16.94 -17.93
CA THR A 236 10.02 -17.20 -17.82
C THR A 236 9.20 -16.49 -18.89
N LYS A 237 8.15 -17.18 -19.38
CA LYS A 237 7.13 -16.60 -20.26
C LYS A 237 6.13 -15.70 -19.52
N ASP A 238 5.78 -16.07 -18.28
CA ASP A 238 4.66 -15.44 -17.53
C ASP A 238 5.10 -14.34 -16.55
N ARG A 239 6.36 -13.86 -16.64
CA ARG A 239 6.98 -12.89 -15.70
C ARG A 239 6.97 -13.32 -14.21
N LYS A 240 6.66 -14.59 -13.94
CA LYS A 240 6.73 -15.21 -12.61
C LYS A 240 8.14 -15.71 -12.35
N TRP A 241 8.88 -15.01 -11.49
CA TRP A 241 10.26 -15.33 -11.13
C TRP A 241 10.26 -16.22 -9.90
N GLN A 242 10.19 -17.54 -10.10
CA GLN A 242 10.36 -18.51 -9.01
C GLN A 242 11.80 -18.49 -8.51
N ALA A 243 12.05 -19.03 -7.31
CA ALA A 243 13.40 -19.17 -6.75
C ALA A 243 14.37 -19.83 -7.74
N GLY A 244 13.96 -20.91 -8.40
CA GLY A 244 14.78 -21.58 -9.42
C GLY A 244 15.03 -20.75 -10.70
N ASN A 245 14.21 -19.76 -11.02
CA ASN A 245 14.48 -18.83 -12.12
C ASN A 245 15.54 -17.81 -11.71
N VAL A 246 15.37 -17.19 -10.53
CA VAL A 246 16.29 -16.18 -10.00
C VAL A 246 17.66 -16.80 -9.73
N ALA A 247 17.70 -18.03 -9.22
CA ALA A 247 18.93 -18.81 -8.98
C ALA A 247 19.84 -18.91 -10.21
N ARG A 248 19.28 -18.88 -11.43
CA ARG A 248 20.03 -19.03 -12.69
C ARG A 248 20.65 -17.75 -13.21
N ILE A 249 20.34 -16.60 -12.62
CA ILE A 249 20.90 -15.32 -13.08
C ILE A 249 22.43 -15.38 -12.94
N PRO A 250 23.20 -15.09 -14.01
CA PRO A 250 24.66 -15.10 -13.95
C PRO A 250 25.15 -13.86 -13.19
N ILE A 251 26.12 -14.05 -12.30
CA ILE A 251 26.62 -12.99 -11.41
C ILE A 251 28.11 -12.74 -11.68
N PRO A 252 28.49 -11.58 -12.25
CA PRO A 252 29.89 -11.21 -12.45
C PRO A 252 30.52 -10.75 -11.13
N SER A 253 30.72 -11.68 -10.18
CA SER A 253 31.04 -11.35 -8.78
C SER A 253 32.29 -10.50 -8.61
N GLU A 254 33.37 -10.78 -9.35
CA GLU A 254 34.60 -9.99 -9.30
C GLU A 254 34.39 -8.55 -9.75
N PHE A 255 33.65 -8.35 -10.84
CA PHE A 255 33.28 -7.01 -11.32
C PHE A 255 32.46 -6.25 -10.28
N LEU A 256 31.45 -6.91 -9.69
CA LEU A 256 30.61 -6.29 -8.66
C LEU A 256 31.39 -5.93 -7.40
N ILE A 257 32.42 -6.72 -7.04
CA ILE A 257 33.32 -6.42 -5.92
C ILE A 257 34.20 -5.21 -6.24
N ASN A 258 34.82 -5.19 -7.43
CA ASN A 258 35.70 -4.11 -7.86
C ASN A 258 34.96 -2.76 -7.99
N ASN A 259 33.70 -2.79 -8.44
CA ASN A 259 32.82 -1.61 -8.53
C ASN A 259 31.89 -1.42 -7.33
N SER A 260 32.12 -2.16 -6.24
CA SER A 260 31.18 -2.24 -5.12
C SER A 260 30.86 -0.89 -4.51
N ASN A 261 31.85 0.01 -4.36
CA ASN A 261 31.66 1.34 -3.80
C ASN A 261 30.63 2.17 -4.57
N LYS A 262 30.75 2.23 -5.91
CA LYS A 262 29.84 3.00 -6.78
C LYS A 262 28.44 2.38 -6.78
N LEU A 263 28.35 1.08 -7.06
CA LEU A 263 27.06 0.37 -7.13
C LEU A 263 26.32 0.37 -5.78
N LYS A 264 27.06 0.19 -4.67
CA LYS A 264 26.51 0.27 -3.32
C LYS A 264 25.94 1.64 -3.04
N PHE A 265 26.70 2.70 -3.35
CA PHE A 265 26.29 4.08 -3.10
C PHE A 265 24.97 4.39 -3.82
N LEU A 266 24.91 4.11 -5.12
CA LEU A 266 23.73 4.34 -5.96
C LEU A 266 22.50 3.55 -5.50
N ALA A 267 22.65 2.25 -5.25
CA ALA A 267 21.52 1.43 -4.77
C ALA A 267 21.06 1.81 -3.36
N LYS A 268 22.00 2.22 -2.48
CA LYS A 268 21.68 2.69 -1.13
C LYS A 268 20.95 4.03 -1.17
N GLU A 269 21.38 4.96 -2.02
CA GLU A 269 20.67 6.24 -2.21
C GLU A 269 19.23 6.00 -2.71
N SER A 270 19.04 5.11 -3.70
CA SER A 270 17.69 4.74 -4.17
C SER A 270 16.83 4.14 -3.07
N TYR A 271 17.40 3.26 -2.24
CA TYR A 271 16.72 2.70 -1.06
C TYR A 271 16.31 3.80 -0.06
N GLU A 272 17.23 4.70 0.31
CA GLU A 272 16.98 5.75 1.30
C GLU A 272 15.97 6.78 0.80
N LEU A 273 16.07 7.22 -0.45
CA LEU A 273 15.13 8.17 -1.06
C LEU A 273 13.70 7.63 -1.08
N ARG A 274 13.53 6.35 -1.45
CA ARG A 274 12.21 5.68 -1.44
C ARG A 274 11.67 5.53 -0.01
N ARG A 275 12.54 5.18 0.94
CA ARG A 275 12.17 5.05 2.35
C ARG A 275 11.71 6.38 2.94
N ASP A 276 12.44 7.46 2.68
CA ASP A 276 12.11 8.81 3.18
C ASP A 276 10.82 9.35 2.57
N TRP A 277 10.58 9.08 1.28
CA TRP A 277 9.32 9.40 0.64
C TRP A 277 8.15 8.68 1.34
N ASP A 278 8.35 7.41 1.72
CA ASP A 278 7.33 6.58 2.34
C ASP A 278 6.97 6.96 3.78
N THR A 279 7.76 7.81 4.46
CA THR A 279 7.32 8.41 5.73
C THR A 279 6.15 9.39 5.54
N GLY A 280 5.82 9.73 4.27
CA GLY A 280 4.68 10.53 3.84
C GLY A 280 3.35 9.79 3.69
N TYR A 281 3.35 8.45 3.77
CA TYR A 281 2.16 7.63 3.54
C TYR A 281 1.57 7.11 4.85
N PRO A 282 0.30 7.42 5.19
CA PRO A 282 -0.32 7.02 6.46
C PRO A 282 -0.31 5.53 6.77
N MET A 283 -0.29 4.70 5.72
CA MET A 283 -0.28 3.23 5.83
C MET A 283 1.12 2.65 6.01
N SER A 284 2.15 3.48 5.94
CA SER A 284 3.54 3.07 6.09
C SER A 284 3.82 2.78 7.58
N PRO A 285 4.49 1.66 7.91
CA PRO A 285 4.97 1.43 9.28
C PRO A 285 5.97 2.48 9.72
N ILE A 286 6.52 3.29 8.82
CA ILE A 286 7.43 4.40 9.16
C ILE A 286 6.76 5.77 8.95
N PHE A 287 5.43 5.84 8.98
CA PHE A 287 4.70 7.09 8.81
C PHE A 287 5.13 8.13 9.86
N ALA A 288 5.45 9.34 9.40
CA ALA A 288 5.80 10.46 10.25
C ALA A 288 4.72 11.56 10.19
N GLU A 289 4.34 11.95 8.98
CA GLU A 289 3.28 12.91 8.68
C GLU A 289 2.92 12.86 7.19
N SER A 290 1.77 13.41 6.77
CA SER A 290 1.36 13.33 5.37
C SER A 290 2.25 14.16 4.44
N LEU A 291 2.27 13.85 3.15
CA LEU A 291 3.05 14.61 2.17
C LEU A 291 2.72 16.11 2.15
N ILE A 292 1.47 16.48 2.43
CA ILE A 292 1.04 17.89 2.54
C ILE A 292 1.60 18.52 3.82
N ASP A 293 1.63 17.77 4.93
CA ASP A 293 2.22 18.26 6.18
C ASP A 293 3.70 18.60 6.00
N LYS A 294 4.43 17.75 5.27
CA LYS A 294 5.86 17.88 5.03
C LYS A 294 6.27 19.15 4.29
N VAL A 295 5.38 19.73 3.48
CA VAL A 295 5.65 20.94 2.70
C VAL A 295 5.20 22.21 3.42
N ILE A 296 4.63 22.14 4.61
CA ILE A 296 4.29 23.31 5.41
C ILE A 296 5.52 23.73 6.22
N GLU A 297 5.86 25.02 6.20
CA GLU A 297 6.91 25.56 7.04
C GLU A 297 6.61 25.31 8.53
N ASN A 298 7.49 24.55 9.19
CA ASN A 298 7.45 24.32 10.64
C ASN A 298 8.57 25.16 11.30
N ASN A 299 8.27 25.85 12.40
CA ASN A 299 9.28 26.56 13.22
C ASN A 299 9.37 25.87 14.60
N PRO A 300 10.55 25.53 15.17
CA PRO A 300 11.83 25.07 14.61
C PRO A 300 12.20 23.66 15.16
N THR A 301 12.73 22.73 14.38
CA THR A 301 14.14 22.68 13.99
C THR A 301 14.25 21.88 12.70
N PHE A 302 14.94 22.44 11.71
CA PHE A 302 15.32 21.76 10.46
C PHE A 302 16.07 20.41 10.67
N LEU A 303 16.49 20.12 11.90
CA LEU A 303 17.24 18.95 12.33
C LEU A 303 16.38 17.78 12.84
N ASN A 304 15.09 17.97 13.11
CA ASN A 304 14.16 16.85 13.28
C ASN A 304 13.64 16.45 11.90
N ILE A 305 14.50 15.74 11.16
CA ILE A 305 14.11 14.84 10.06
C ILE A 305 12.78 14.19 10.42
N TYR A 306 11.85 14.03 9.49
CA TYR A 306 10.57 13.32 9.64
C TYR A 306 10.74 11.96 10.37
N VAL A 307 10.81 11.98 11.71
CA VAL A 307 11.03 10.80 12.54
C VAL A 307 9.71 10.04 12.54
N PRO A 308 9.71 8.75 12.14
CA PRO A 308 8.53 7.93 12.20
C PRO A 308 7.86 7.93 13.59
N LYS A 309 6.53 7.97 13.63
CA LYS A 309 5.74 8.11 14.87
C LYS A 309 4.97 6.86 15.29
N THR A 310 5.06 5.78 14.52
CA THR A 310 4.20 4.60 14.64
C THR A 310 4.64 3.59 15.72
N GLU A 311 5.80 3.80 16.35
CA GLU A 311 6.46 2.85 17.28
C GLU A 311 6.68 1.44 16.70
N HIS A 312 6.50 1.25 15.38
CA HIS A 312 6.77 -0.02 14.72
C HIS A 312 8.27 -0.34 14.85
N PRO A 313 8.69 -1.62 14.98
CA PRO A 313 10.11 -1.94 15.14
C PRO A 313 11.04 -1.41 14.03
N PHE A 314 10.51 -1.20 12.82
CA PHE A 314 11.25 -0.59 11.71
C PHE A 314 11.57 0.89 11.88
N CYS A 315 10.89 1.59 12.78
CA CYS A 315 11.21 2.98 13.13
C CYS A 315 12.58 3.10 13.80
N GLU A 316 13.00 2.10 14.58
CA GLU A 316 14.32 2.07 15.23
C GLU A 316 15.48 2.00 14.22
N GLU A 317 15.24 1.47 13.02
CA GLU A 317 16.24 1.33 11.94
C GLU A 317 16.17 2.47 10.92
N TYR A 318 15.28 3.43 11.14
CA TYR A 318 15.11 4.56 10.26
C TYR A 318 16.28 5.52 10.41
N ILE A 319 16.89 5.86 9.28
CA ILE A 319 17.94 6.87 9.18
C ILE A 319 17.57 7.76 7.99
N ALA A 320 17.54 9.07 8.19
CA ALA A 320 17.26 10.01 7.10
C ALA A 320 18.24 9.81 5.95
N CYS A 321 17.75 9.97 4.71
CA CYS A 321 18.63 10.16 3.58
C CYS A 321 19.36 11.50 3.73
N ASN A 322 20.69 11.45 3.66
CA ASN A 322 21.56 12.64 3.79
C ASN A 322 22.18 13.07 2.45
N SER A 323 21.68 12.53 1.33
CA SER A 323 22.15 12.94 0.00
C SER A 323 21.78 14.41 -0.29
N GLU A 324 22.52 15.04 -1.20
CA GLU A 324 22.29 16.44 -1.57
C GLU A 324 20.89 16.65 -2.16
N ILE A 325 20.45 15.73 -3.00
CA ILE A 325 19.11 15.74 -3.58
C ILE A 325 18.01 15.54 -2.51
N ALA A 326 18.23 14.72 -1.49
CA ALA A 326 17.28 14.60 -0.38
C ALA A 326 17.14 15.94 0.38
N LYS A 327 18.25 16.65 0.58
CA LYS A 327 18.24 18.00 1.19
C LYS A 327 17.50 19.00 0.31
N GLU A 328 17.76 19.00 -0.99
CA GLU A 328 17.06 19.85 -1.96
C GLU A 328 15.54 19.60 -1.93
N ILE A 329 15.12 18.33 -2.01
CA ILE A 329 13.72 17.93 -1.90
C ILE A 329 13.10 18.47 -0.60
N ASN A 330 13.79 18.28 0.53
CA ASN A 330 13.27 18.70 1.84
C ASN A 330 13.23 20.22 2.03
N GLN A 331 14.00 20.99 1.26
CA GLN A 331 13.96 22.46 1.27
C GLN A 331 12.73 23.04 0.55
N ILE A 332 12.05 22.25 -0.28
CA ILE A 332 10.83 22.70 -0.98
C ILE A 332 9.68 22.78 0.02
N ILE A 333 9.44 23.95 0.59
CA ILE A 333 8.38 24.23 1.56
C ILE A 333 7.56 25.46 1.16
N VAL A 334 6.35 25.55 1.69
CA VAL A 334 5.44 26.69 1.58
C VAL A 334 5.41 27.40 2.91
N LYS A 335 5.80 28.68 2.90
CA LYS A 335 5.76 29.54 4.08
C LYS A 335 4.35 29.73 4.59
N LYS A 336 4.19 29.81 5.92
CA LYS A 336 2.85 29.88 6.55
C LYS A 336 2.01 31.05 6.05
N GLU A 337 2.63 32.22 5.80
CA GLU A 337 1.91 33.41 5.33
C GLU A 337 1.44 33.31 3.88
N LYS A 338 1.91 32.31 3.13
CA LYS A 338 1.64 32.13 1.70
C LYS A 338 0.81 30.88 1.39
N ILE A 339 0.31 30.17 2.41
CA ILE A 339 -0.39 28.90 2.23
C ILE A 339 -1.65 29.07 1.38
N THR A 340 -1.71 28.27 0.32
CA THR A 340 -2.94 27.89 -0.40
C THR A 340 -2.84 26.40 -0.70
N ILE A 341 -3.97 25.71 -0.90
CA ILE A 341 -3.95 24.27 -1.15
C ILE A 341 -3.23 23.96 -2.46
N LEU A 342 -3.42 24.81 -3.47
CA LEU A 342 -2.72 24.68 -4.74
C LEU A 342 -1.20 24.77 -4.58
N LYS A 343 -0.69 25.69 -3.75
CA LYS A 343 0.76 25.83 -3.51
C LYS A 343 1.32 24.63 -2.78
N LEU A 344 0.58 24.09 -1.80
CA LEU A 344 0.99 22.86 -1.10
C LEU A 344 1.05 21.68 -2.08
N ILE A 345 0.05 21.50 -2.94
CA ILE A 345 0.06 20.48 -3.99
C ILE A 345 1.28 20.66 -4.90
N LYS A 346 1.50 21.85 -5.44
CA LYS A 346 2.65 22.14 -6.33
C LYS A 346 3.99 21.84 -5.66
N ALA A 347 4.13 22.14 -4.37
CA ALA A 347 5.34 21.82 -3.62
C ALA A 347 5.56 20.30 -3.52
N VAL A 348 4.50 19.52 -3.27
CA VAL A 348 4.58 18.04 -3.29
C VAL A 348 4.89 17.52 -4.70
N GLU A 349 4.30 18.09 -5.75
CA GLU A 349 4.61 17.74 -7.15
C GLU A 349 6.10 17.98 -7.45
N GLN A 350 6.64 19.15 -7.09
CA GLN A 350 8.05 19.46 -7.29
C GLN A 350 8.99 18.49 -6.56
N ARG A 351 8.67 18.15 -5.29
CA ARG A 351 9.42 17.14 -4.53
C ARG A 351 9.38 15.77 -5.23
N PHE A 352 8.21 15.38 -5.73
CA PHE A 352 8.00 14.11 -6.42
C PHE A 352 8.76 14.03 -7.75
N ASP A 353 8.77 15.12 -8.51
CA ASP A 353 9.47 15.21 -9.79
C ASP A 353 10.99 15.11 -9.60
N LEU A 354 11.55 15.83 -8.62
CA LEU A 354 12.98 15.72 -8.28
C LEU A 354 13.37 14.31 -7.82
N LEU A 355 12.55 13.71 -6.95
CA LEU A 355 12.74 12.33 -6.49
C LEU A 355 12.76 11.36 -7.67
N THR A 356 11.74 11.43 -8.54
CA THR A 356 11.60 10.50 -9.67
C THR A 356 12.74 10.68 -10.65
N LYS A 357 13.11 11.92 -10.96
CA LYS A 357 14.26 12.23 -11.83
C LYS A 357 15.54 11.61 -11.28
N ARG A 358 15.85 11.80 -10.00
CA ARG A 358 17.05 11.23 -9.39
C ARG A 358 17.04 9.70 -9.40
N LEU A 359 15.88 9.08 -9.15
CA LEU A 359 15.76 7.63 -9.20
C LEU A 359 16.03 7.07 -10.61
N ASP A 360 15.58 7.77 -11.65
CA ASP A 360 15.89 7.43 -13.04
C ASP A 360 17.39 7.67 -13.33
N ASP A 361 17.97 8.80 -12.92
CA ASP A 361 19.42 9.09 -13.06
C ASP A 361 20.29 8.00 -12.40
N ILE A 362 19.92 7.55 -11.19
CA ILE A 362 20.59 6.46 -10.48
C ILE A 362 20.57 5.16 -11.30
N ASP A 363 19.44 4.85 -11.93
CA ASP A 363 19.30 3.65 -12.74
C ASP A 363 20.19 3.72 -14.00
N ASP A 364 20.27 4.90 -14.62
CA ASP A 364 21.14 5.14 -15.77
C ASP A 364 22.63 5.06 -15.37
N GLU A 365 23.03 5.67 -14.25
CA GLU A 365 24.39 5.57 -13.71
C GLU A 365 24.79 4.11 -13.40
N ILE A 366 23.88 3.31 -12.84
CA ILE A 366 24.11 1.88 -12.61
C ILE A 366 24.31 1.15 -13.95
N ASN A 367 23.47 1.43 -14.95
CA ASN A 367 23.57 0.78 -16.25
C ASN A 367 24.87 1.14 -16.98
N ILE A 368 25.29 2.42 -16.94
CA ILE A 368 26.57 2.89 -17.50
C ILE A 368 27.75 2.10 -16.93
N ILE A 369 27.78 1.91 -15.60
CA ILE A 369 28.83 1.10 -14.96
C ILE A 369 28.79 -0.33 -15.50
N LEU A 370 27.61 -0.92 -15.63
CA LEU A 370 27.48 -2.31 -16.08
C LEU A 370 27.75 -2.51 -17.57
N TYR A 371 27.65 -1.47 -18.41
CA TYR A 371 27.99 -1.54 -19.83
C TYR A 371 29.47 -1.82 -20.08
N GLU A 372 30.36 -1.60 -19.10
CA GLU A 372 31.75 -2.06 -19.15
C GLU A 372 31.89 -3.59 -19.33
N LEU A 373 30.84 -4.37 -19.05
CA LEU A 373 30.83 -5.83 -19.19
C LEU A 373 30.55 -6.31 -20.62
N ILE A 374 30.11 -5.44 -21.53
CA ILE A 374 29.67 -5.77 -22.89
C ILE A 374 30.23 -4.76 -23.90
N ASN A 375 29.99 -5.00 -25.19
CA ASN A 375 30.34 -4.05 -26.24
C ASN A 375 29.19 -3.06 -26.52
N ASP A 376 29.51 -1.96 -27.20
CA ASP A 376 28.57 -0.87 -27.50
C ASP A 376 27.35 -1.30 -28.32
N GLU A 377 27.54 -2.24 -29.26
CA GLU A 377 26.42 -2.77 -30.05
C GLU A 377 25.40 -3.51 -29.17
N THR A 378 25.89 -4.28 -28.20
CA THR A 378 25.05 -5.02 -27.25
C THR A 378 24.35 -4.06 -26.28
N SER A 379 25.04 -3.02 -25.80
CA SER A 379 24.43 -2.05 -24.88
C SER A 379 23.30 -1.28 -25.57
N CYS A 380 23.51 -0.83 -26.81
CA CYS A 380 22.46 -0.16 -27.60
C CYS A 380 21.26 -1.07 -27.85
N ALA A 381 21.49 -2.34 -28.23
CA ALA A 381 20.40 -3.31 -28.41
C ALA A 381 19.63 -3.57 -27.10
N LEU A 382 20.33 -3.51 -25.97
CA LEU A 382 19.74 -3.70 -24.66
C LEU A 382 18.90 -2.48 -24.24
N ASP A 383 19.36 -1.26 -24.51
CA ASP A 383 18.59 -0.02 -24.30
C ASP A 383 17.30 0.01 -25.13
N ASP A 384 17.40 -0.37 -26.42
CA ASP A 384 16.24 -0.50 -27.31
C ASP A 384 15.23 -1.52 -26.75
N TYR A 385 15.73 -2.69 -26.31
CA TYR A 385 14.91 -3.71 -25.65
C TYR A 385 14.23 -3.16 -24.40
N TYR A 386 14.98 -2.49 -23.54
CA TYR A 386 14.48 -1.95 -22.27
C TYR A 386 13.41 -0.90 -22.52
N THR A 387 13.64 0.03 -23.45
CA THR A 387 12.68 1.07 -23.85
C THR A 387 11.40 0.46 -24.42
N MET A 388 11.52 -0.51 -25.34
CA MET A 388 10.38 -1.16 -25.99
C MET A 388 9.48 -1.93 -25.00
N PHE A 389 10.09 -2.67 -24.05
CA PHE A 389 9.34 -3.56 -23.16
C PHE A 389 8.88 -2.93 -21.84
N LEU A 390 9.47 -1.80 -21.45
CA LEU A 390 9.16 -1.17 -20.17
C LEU A 390 8.39 0.11 -20.33
N GLY A 391 8.53 0.80 -21.47
CA GLY A 391 7.96 2.10 -21.72
C GLY A 391 8.32 3.13 -20.65
N ASN A 392 7.90 4.37 -20.88
CA ASN A 392 7.94 5.41 -19.85
C ASN A 392 6.82 5.13 -18.85
N LEU A 393 7.12 4.33 -17.83
CA LEU A 393 6.26 4.17 -16.66
C LEU A 393 6.24 5.49 -15.89
N VAL A 394 5.33 6.39 -16.27
CA VAL A 394 5.08 7.61 -15.50
C VAL A 394 4.38 7.21 -14.22
N TRP A 395 5.04 7.40 -13.09
CA TRP A 395 4.38 7.35 -11.80
C TRP A 395 3.37 8.50 -11.74
N LYS A 396 2.10 8.22 -12.01
CA LYS A 396 1.02 9.20 -11.90
C LYS A 396 0.32 9.01 -10.57
N THR A 397 0.82 9.66 -9.52
CA THR A 397 0.00 9.96 -8.36
C THR A 397 -0.94 11.11 -8.72
N LYS A 398 -2.17 11.07 -8.19
CA LYS A 398 -3.14 12.14 -8.41
C LYS A 398 -3.13 13.07 -7.20
N PRO A 399 -3.03 14.40 -7.38
CA PRO A 399 -3.00 15.34 -6.26
C PRO A 399 -4.17 15.23 -5.28
N ASP A 400 -5.34 14.77 -5.71
CA ASP A 400 -6.49 14.56 -4.83
C ASP A 400 -6.24 13.48 -3.77
N ILE A 401 -5.36 12.51 -4.05
CA ILE A 401 -4.97 11.48 -3.08
C ILE A 401 -4.18 12.11 -1.93
N TRP A 402 -3.25 13.03 -2.22
CA TRP A 402 -2.44 13.66 -1.18
C TRP A 402 -3.28 14.51 -0.22
N ILE A 403 -4.29 15.21 -0.75
CA ILE A 403 -5.24 15.97 0.07
C ILE A 403 -6.09 15.03 0.92
N LYS A 404 -6.64 13.95 0.34
CA LYS A 404 -7.46 13.00 1.10
C LYS A 404 -6.63 12.26 2.16
N ASP A 405 -5.39 11.88 1.87
CA ASP A 405 -4.45 11.28 2.83
C ASP A 405 -4.12 12.27 3.96
N PHE A 406 -3.92 13.56 3.64
CA PHE A 406 -3.72 14.63 4.63
C PHE A 406 -4.93 14.77 5.56
N LEU A 407 -6.13 14.89 5.00
CA LEU A 407 -7.36 15.01 5.79
C LEU A 407 -7.56 13.76 6.66
N MET A 408 -7.42 12.58 6.07
CA MET A 408 -7.57 11.31 6.76
C MET A 408 -6.58 11.16 7.92
N ALA A 409 -5.30 11.46 7.70
CA ALA A 409 -4.27 11.34 8.73
C ALA A 409 -4.52 12.29 9.91
N ASN A 410 -4.88 13.55 9.63
CA ASN A 410 -5.15 14.55 10.67
C ASN A 410 -6.47 14.27 11.42
N LEU A 411 -7.52 13.80 10.73
CA LEU A 411 -8.77 13.34 11.38
C LEU A 411 -8.51 12.14 12.29
N THR A 412 -7.78 11.15 11.79
CA THR A 412 -7.42 9.94 12.56
C THR A 412 -6.63 10.33 13.81
N HIS A 413 -5.65 11.23 13.68
CA HIS A 413 -4.88 11.74 14.81
C HIS A 413 -5.77 12.42 15.86
N LEU A 414 -6.69 13.29 15.42
CA LEU A 414 -7.60 14.01 16.31
C LEU A 414 -8.51 13.06 17.10
N ILE A 415 -9.06 12.03 16.45
CA ILE A 415 -9.91 11.03 17.11
C ILE A 415 -9.11 10.24 18.16
N LYS A 416 -7.87 9.87 17.83
CA LYS A 416 -6.96 9.14 18.73
C LYS A 416 -6.56 9.91 19.98
N LEU A 417 -6.56 11.25 19.94
CA LEU A 417 -6.22 12.09 21.10
C LEU A 417 -7.32 12.14 22.16
N THR A 418 -8.53 11.67 21.86
CA THR A 418 -9.61 11.64 22.84
C THR A 418 -9.40 10.52 23.85
N SER A 419 -9.81 10.75 25.10
CA SER A 419 -9.60 9.81 26.21
C SER A 419 -10.38 8.50 26.09
N LYS A 420 -11.47 8.50 25.30
CA LYS A 420 -12.32 7.33 25.06
C LYS A 420 -12.29 6.86 23.60
N GLY A 421 -11.48 7.51 22.74
CA GLY A 421 -11.49 7.26 21.31
C GLY A 421 -12.81 7.62 20.60
N ILE A 422 -13.77 8.29 21.23
CA ILE A 422 -15.10 8.56 20.68
C ILE A 422 -15.28 10.06 20.41
N LEU A 423 -15.67 10.41 19.18
CA LEU A 423 -16.05 11.77 18.80
C LEU A 423 -17.32 11.77 17.95
N ILE A 424 -18.21 12.71 18.25
CA ILE A 424 -19.35 12.98 17.38
C ILE A 424 -19.05 14.10 16.38
N LEU A 425 -19.58 13.99 15.16
CA LEU A 425 -19.37 14.98 14.11
C LEU A 425 -19.75 16.39 14.56
N ASN A 426 -20.96 16.53 15.09
CA ASN A 426 -21.52 17.76 15.65
C ASN A 426 -21.86 17.51 17.12
N SER A 427 -21.26 18.27 18.02
CA SER A 427 -21.63 18.22 19.44
C SER A 427 -23.04 18.78 19.63
N PHE A 428 -23.81 18.15 20.51
CA PHE A 428 -25.12 18.66 20.95
C PHE A 428 -25.02 19.63 22.12
N LYS A 429 -23.88 19.66 22.81
CA LYS A 429 -23.62 20.56 23.92
C LYS A 429 -22.83 21.75 23.40
N GLU A 430 -23.35 22.96 23.60
CA GLU A 430 -22.67 24.20 23.20
C GLU A 430 -21.27 24.35 23.83
N SER A 431 -21.04 23.71 24.99
CA SER A 431 -19.77 23.71 25.71
C SER A 431 -18.73 22.70 25.16
N GLU A 432 -19.13 21.75 24.32
CA GLU A 432 -18.26 20.70 23.78
C GLU A 432 -18.04 20.90 22.29
N LEU A 433 -16.80 20.72 21.85
CA LEU A 433 -16.42 20.90 20.45
C LEU A 433 -16.60 19.57 19.70
N GLY A 434 -17.50 19.52 18.71
CA GLY A 434 -17.64 18.36 17.82
C GLY A 434 -16.40 18.16 16.92
N LEU A 435 -16.27 16.98 16.31
CA LEU A 435 -15.15 16.61 15.45
C LEU A 435 -14.90 17.64 14.35
N TYR A 436 -15.95 18.15 13.71
CA TYR A 436 -15.80 19.12 12.62
C TYR A 436 -15.10 20.41 13.10
N ASN A 437 -15.59 21.01 14.19
CA ASN A 437 -15.01 22.24 14.73
C ASN A 437 -13.59 22.00 15.27
N ALA A 438 -13.35 20.85 15.89
CA ALA A 438 -12.03 20.47 16.40
C ALA A 438 -11.03 20.32 15.26
N PHE A 439 -11.48 19.75 14.14
CA PHE A 439 -10.68 19.61 12.95
C PHE A 439 -10.39 20.95 12.27
N ILE A 440 -11.37 21.85 12.17
CA ILE A 440 -11.14 23.21 11.68
C ILE A 440 -10.10 23.95 12.55
N ASN A 441 -10.21 23.83 13.87
CA ASN A 441 -9.22 24.41 14.80
C ASN A 441 -7.81 23.81 14.63
N LEU A 442 -7.72 22.49 14.42
CA LEU A 442 -6.44 21.84 14.12
C LEU A 442 -5.83 22.40 12.83
N LEU A 443 -6.63 22.51 11.76
CA LEU A 443 -6.16 23.01 10.46
C LEU A 443 -5.75 24.49 10.51
N THR A 444 -6.51 25.35 11.21
CA THR A 444 -6.15 26.77 11.37
C THR A 444 -4.82 26.92 12.11
N GLN A 445 -4.63 26.18 13.22
CA GLN A 445 -3.37 26.15 13.96
C GLN A 445 -2.22 25.66 13.08
N LYS A 446 -2.44 24.58 12.32
CA LYS A 446 -1.41 23.97 11.46
C LYS A 446 -0.96 24.92 10.35
N PHE A 447 -1.90 25.62 9.73
CA PHE A 447 -1.60 26.63 8.72
C PHE A 447 -1.16 27.98 9.30
N GLY A 448 -1.16 28.14 10.63
CA GLY A 448 -0.76 29.38 11.30
C GLY A 448 -1.69 30.55 10.97
N CYS A 449 -2.98 30.28 10.77
CA CYS A 449 -3.98 31.26 10.38
C CYS A 449 -5.16 31.28 11.37
N ASN A 450 -6.02 32.28 11.25
CA ASN A 450 -7.27 32.38 12.02
C ASN A 450 -8.47 31.94 11.16
N LEU A 451 -9.66 31.82 11.76
CA LEU A 451 -10.86 31.36 11.05
C LEU A 451 -11.19 32.17 9.79
N GLN A 452 -11.00 33.51 9.82
CA GLN A 452 -11.29 34.38 8.68
C GLN A 452 -10.33 34.14 7.50
N THR A 453 -9.04 34.04 7.81
CA THR A 453 -7.97 33.78 6.83
C THR A 453 -7.93 32.33 6.35
N PHE A 454 -8.57 31.41 7.09
CA PHE A 454 -8.74 30.01 6.69
C PHE A 454 -9.88 29.78 5.71
N GLN A 455 -10.93 30.63 5.68
CA GLN A 455 -12.09 30.45 4.79
C GLN A 455 -11.71 30.28 3.30
N PRO A 456 -10.78 31.05 2.72
CA PRO A 456 -10.35 30.83 1.33
C PRO A 456 -9.67 29.47 1.13
N ILE A 457 -8.86 29.02 2.10
CA ILE A 457 -8.17 27.72 2.06
C ILE A 457 -9.19 26.59 2.13
N LEU A 458 -10.20 26.72 3.00
CA LEU A 458 -11.30 25.77 3.11
C LEU A 458 -12.08 25.67 1.79
N LYS A 459 -12.39 26.80 1.14
CA LYS A 459 -13.05 26.79 -0.18
C LYS A 459 -12.22 26.07 -1.24
N GLU A 460 -10.90 26.25 -1.26
CA GLU A 460 -10.02 25.50 -2.17
C GLU A 460 -10.04 23.99 -1.89
N LEU A 461 -10.01 23.58 -0.61
CA LEU A 461 -10.17 22.18 -0.21
C LEU A 461 -11.49 21.61 -0.74
N GLU A 462 -12.60 22.31 -0.54
CA GLU A 462 -13.94 21.87 -0.93
C GLU A 462 -14.10 21.75 -2.45
N ILE A 463 -13.48 22.66 -3.22
CA ILE A 463 -13.42 22.57 -4.68
C ILE A 463 -12.68 21.31 -5.13
N ILE A 464 -11.58 20.94 -4.45
CA ILE A 464 -10.80 19.74 -4.78
C ILE A 464 -11.57 18.47 -4.39
N LEU A 465 -12.25 18.48 -3.25
CA LEU A 465 -13.10 17.38 -2.79
C LEU A 465 -14.37 17.24 -3.65
N GLY A 466 -14.82 18.33 -4.27
CA GLY A 466 -16.07 18.41 -5.02
C GLY A 466 -17.31 18.49 -4.12
N LYS A 467 -17.14 18.74 -2.82
CA LYS A 467 -18.20 18.92 -1.82
C LYS A 467 -17.65 19.63 -0.57
N ASN A 468 -18.56 20.13 0.26
CA ASN A 468 -18.22 20.75 1.55
C ASN A 468 -17.46 19.77 2.48
N LEU A 469 -16.52 20.28 3.27
CA LEU A 469 -15.64 19.45 4.11
C LEU A 469 -16.43 18.66 5.16
N LYS A 470 -17.43 19.28 5.82
CA LYS A 470 -18.28 18.62 6.81
C LYS A 470 -19.01 17.43 6.18
N ARG A 471 -19.58 17.64 4.99
CA ARG A 471 -20.25 16.58 4.21
C ARG A 471 -19.29 15.48 3.77
N TRP A 472 -18.05 15.83 3.39
CA TRP A 472 -17.02 14.83 3.08
C TRP A 472 -16.67 13.96 4.30
N ILE A 473 -16.56 14.56 5.50
CA ILE A 473 -16.32 13.80 6.74
C ILE A 473 -17.49 12.85 7.04
N ALA A 474 -18.73 13.30 6.86
CA ALA A 474 -19.92 12.49 7.10
C ALA A 474 -20.09 11.31 6.11
N GLU A 475 -19.88 11.56 4.81
CA GLU A 475 -20.23 10.60 3.75
C GLU A 475 -19.04 9.79 3.22
N ASP A 476 -17.88 10.43 3.06
CA ASP A 476 -16.77 9.88 2.27
C ASP A 476 -15.56 9.47 3.11
N PHE A 477 -15.32 10.13 4.25
CA PHE A 477 -14.12 9.89 5.07
C PHE A 477 -14.00 8.41 5.46
N PHE A 478 -15.05 7.81 6.02
CA PHE A 478 -15.01 6.41 6.44
C PHE A 478 -14.85 5.45 5.24
N LEU A 479 -15.50 5.72 4.11
CA LEU A 479 -15.34 4.92 2.89
C LEU A 479 -13.91 5.00 2.35
N TYR A 480 -13.34 6.20 2.33
CA TYR A 480 -11.95 6.43 1.93
C TYR A 480 -10.99 5.75 2.91
N HIS A 481 -11.25 5.85 4.20
CA HIS A 481 -10.49 5.20 5.26
C HIS A 481 -10.51 3.67 5.09
N CYS A 482 -11.67 3.06 4.90
CA CYS A 482 -11.79 1.63 4.59
C CYS A 482 -10.96 1.24 3.35
N GLN A 483 -11.01 2.06 2.30
CA GLN A 483 -10.24 1.81 1.08
C GLN A 483 -8.73 1.87 1.31
N ARG A 484 -8.23 2.88 2.03
CA ARG A 484 -6.79 3.04 2.30
C ARG A 484 -6.27 1.96 3.25
N PHE A 485 -7.11 1.50 4.18
CA PHE A 485 -6.78 0.47 5.16
C PHE A 485 -7.14 -0.96 4.69
N GLY A 486 -7.29 -1.19 3.38
CA GLY A 486 -7.47 -2.53 2.83
C GLY A 486 -8.72 -3.26 3.31
N GLY A 487 -9.78 -2.54 3.65
CA GLY A 487 -11.02 -3.07 4.23
C GLY A 487 -10.97 -3.29 5.75
N ARG A 488 -9.91 -2.83 6.42
CA ARG A 488 -9.66 -3.03 7.86
C ARG A 488 -9.47 -1.68 8.57
N PRO A 489 -10.52 -0.85 8.67
CA PRO A 489 -10.42 0.50 9.20
C PRO A 489 -10.10 0.52 10.70
N ILE A 490 -9.15 1.36 11.10
CA ILE A 490 -8.88 1.69 12.52
C ILE A 490 -9.74 2.84 13.09
N ILE A 491 -10.64 3.41 12.30
CA ILE A 491 -11.62 4.41 12.70
C ILE A 491 -12.95 3.89 12.19
N TRP A 492 -13.85 3.62 13.12
CA TRP A 492 -15.20 3.17 12.83
C TRP A 492 -16.18 4.34 12.85
N GLN A 493 -17.20 4.30 12.00
CA GLN A 493 -18.26 5.31 11.97
C GLN A 493 -19.63 4.65 12.23
N PHE A 494 -20.27 5.03 13.32
CA PHE A 494 -21.70 4.78 13.55
C PHE A 494 -22.49 5.94 12.97
N SER A 495 -23.31 5.64 11.96
CA SER A 495 -24.11 6.65 11.30
C SER A 495 -25.57 6.22 11.21
N SER A 496 -26.47 7.16 11.47
CA SER A 496 -27.92 6.97 11.26
C SER A 496 -28.30 6.76 9.77
N ARG A 497 -27.41 7.12 8.83
CA ARG A 497 -27.56 7.05 7.37
C ARG A 497 -28.94 7.50 6.87
N SER A 498 -29.05 8.78 6.50
CA SER A 498 -30.32 9.30 6.00
C SER A 498 -30.80 8.58 4.73
N LYS A 499 -32.10 8.27 4.63
CA LYS A 499 -32.72 7.70 3.42
C LYS A 499 -33.00 8.79 2.37
N SER A 500 -32.86 10.06 2.72
CA SER A 500 -33.02 11.23 1.85
C SER A 500 -31.65 11.90 1.56
N ASN A 501 -31.62 12.97 0.75
CA ASN A 501 -30.40 13.76 0.51
C ASN A 501 -30.02 14.69 1.71
N GLN A 502 -30.60 14.48 2.89
CA GLN A 502 -30.37 15.29 4.10
C GLN A 502 -29.11 14.83 4.87
N GLU A 503 -28.61 15.70 5.76
CA GLU A 503 -27.50 15.34 6.67
C GLU A 503 -27.92 14.18 7.60
N ASN A 504 -26.97 13.31 7.94
CA ASN A 504 -27.21 12.27 8.93
C ASN A 504 -27.56 12.88 10.28
N VAL A 505 -28.50 12.24 10.98
CA VAL A 505 -28.93 12.62 12.34
C VAL A 505 -27.78 12.49 13.34
N ILE A 506 -27.03 11.40 13.21
CA ILE A 506 -25.92 11.01 14.07
C ILE A 506 -24.78 10.50 13.19
N ASP A 507 -23.56 10.96 13.48
CA ASP A 507 -22.29 10.44 12.99
C ASP A 507 -21.28 10.40 14.15
N ILE A 508 -20.98 9.21 14.65
CA ILE A 508 -20.06 8.97 15.77
C ILE A 508 -18.86 8.19 15.24
N PHE A 509 -17.68 8.70 15.50
CA PHE A 509 -16.41 8.11 15.10
C PHE A 509 -15.72 7.50 16.31
N VAL A 510 -15.20 6.29 16.15
CA VAL A 510 -14.59 5.51 17.23
C VAL A 510 -13.22 5.00 16.79
N ASP A 511 -12.20 5.25 17.61
CA ASP A 511 -10.87 4.68 17.43
C ASP A 511 -10.85 3.19 17.80
N TYR A 512 -10.52 2.35 16.83
CA TYR A 512 -10.43 0.90 17.00
C TYR A 512 -9.48 0.51 18.13
N HIS A 513 -8.37 1.22 18.31
CA HIS A 513 -7.38 0.87 19.34
C HIS A 513 -7.84 1.18 20.77
N GLN A 514 -8.96 1.89 20.93
CA GLN A 514 -9.51 2.28 22.24
C GLN A 514 -10.87 1.61 22.52
N ILE A 515 -11.34 0.71 21.66
CA ILE A 515 -12.60 0.00 21.92
C ILE A 515 -12.42 -1.02 23.06
N ASP A 516 -13.47 -1.12 23.85
CA ASP A 516 -13.60 -2.00 25.00
C ASP A 516 -15.07 -2.41 25.20
N GLU A 517 -15.35 -3.21 26.23
CA GLU A 517 -16.71 -3.63 26.59
C GLU A 517 -17.64 -2.46 26.96
N ASN A 518 -17.07 -1.30 27.34
CA ASN A 518 -17.82 -0.11 27.73
C ASN A 518 -18.07 0.84 26.56
N THR A 519 -17.52 0.56 25.37
CA THR A 519 -17.61 1.47 24.22
C THR A 519 -19.06 1.72 23.79
N LEU A 520 -19.87 0.65 23.66
CA LEU A 520 -21.28 0.80 23.30
C LEU A 520 -22.13 1.44 24.43
N PRO A 521 -22.02 1.01 25.71
CA PRO A 521 -22.67 1.71 26.81
C PRO A 521 -22.31 3.20 26.91
N ASN A 522 -21.03 3.55 26.75
CA ASN A 522 -20.56 4.94 26.76
C ASN A 522 -21.22 5.73 25.62
N ILE A 523 -21.24 5.18 24.40
CA ILE A 523 -21.89 5.84 23.26
C ILE A 523 -23.37 6.12 23.54
N ARG A 524 -24.06 5.14 24.14
CA ARG A 524 -25.47 5.26 24.47
C ARG A 524 -25.74 6.38 25.48
N VAL A 525 -25.06 6.34 26.62
CA VAL A 525 -25.27 7.28 27.72
C VAL A 525 -24.82 8.69 27.37
N GLU A 526 -23.70 8.83 26.65
CA GLU A 526 -23.11 10.15 26.37
C GLU A 526 -23.68 10.85 25.14
N PHE A 527 -24.15 10.09 24.14
CA PHE A 527 -24.60 10.67 22.87
C PHE A 527 -26.04 10.32 22.53
N ILE A 528 -26.46 9.05 22.63
CA ILE A 528 -27.79 8.62 22.18
C ILE A 528 -28.91 9.09 23.12
N GLU A 529 -28.76 8.90 24.43
CA GLU A 529 -29.79 9.30 25.41
C GLU A 529 -30.01 10.82 25.49
N PRO A 530 -28.98 11.68 25.46
CA PRO A 530 -29.17 13.12 25.37
C PRO A 530 -29.89 13.54 24.09
N LEU A 531 -29.57 12.91 22.96
CA LEU A 531 -30.27 13.14 21.70
C LEU A 531 -31.75 12.78 21.75
N LEU A 532 -32.07 11.62 22.34
CA LEU A 532 -33.44 11.19 22.57
C LEU A 532 -34.20 12.24 23.38
N LYS A 533 -33.62 12.74 24.47
CA LYS A 533 -34.24 13.79 25.30
C LYS A 533 -34.49 15.07 24.50
N ILE A 534 -33.49 15.54 23.74
CA ILE A 534 -33.63 16.72 22.88
C ILE A 534 -34.75 16.52 21.86
N TYR A 535 -34.81 15.32 21.26
CA TYR A 535 -35.82 14.96 20.28
C TYR A 535 -37.23 14.91 20.90
N GLU A 536 -37.41 14.23 22.03
CA GLU A 536 -38.69 14.15 22.75
C GLU A 536 -39.20 15.53 23.17
N GLN A 537 -38.30 16.39 23.68
CA GLN A 537 -38.63 17.78 24.03
C GLN A 537 -39.07 18.57 22.80
N ARG A 538 -38.36 18.46 21.67
CA ARG A 538 -38.71 19.15 20.42
C ARG A 538 -40.03 18.67 19.84
N LYS A 539 -40.34 17.37 19.93
CA LYS A 539 -41.61 16.77 19.53
C LYS A 539 -42.78 17.31 20.37
N ALA A 540 -42.56 17.55 21.66
CA ALA A 540 -43.58 18.08 22.58
C ALA A 540 -43.92 19.57 22.34
N ILE A 541 -42.99 20.37 21.80
CA ILE A 541 -43.15 21.82 21.63
C ILE A 541 -43.92 22.17 20.33
N GLY A 542 -44.07 21.24 19.39
CA GLY A 542 -44.95 21.40 18.21
C GLY A 542 -44.50 22.43 17.16
N THR A 543 -43.31 23.04 17.32
CA THR A 543 -42.76 24.02 16.38
C THR A 543 -41.54 23.46 15.68
N LEU A 544 -41.68 22.99 14.44
CA LEU A 544 -40.53 22.90 13.54
C LEU A 544 -40.91 23.41 12.14
N PRO A 545 -40.09 24.29 11.55
CA PRO A 545 -39.90 24.34 10.10
C PRO A 545 -39.39 22.97 9.63
N ILE A 546 -39.96 22.48 8.53
CA ILE A 546 -39.84 21.11 8.01
C ILE A 546 -38.39 20.72 7.61
N GLU A 547 -37.48 21.68 7.48
CA GLU A 547 -36.16 21.49 6.86
C GLU A 547 -35.06 21.01 7.84
N ASP A 548 -35.23 21.19 9.16
CA ASP A 548 -34.20 20.89 10.18
C ASP A 548 -34.52 19.64 11.05
N ILE A 549 -35.56 18.88 10.72
CA ILE A 549 -35.91 17.66 11.46
C ILE A 549 -35.24 16.45 10.78
N PRO A 550 -34.28 15.78 11.44
CA PRO A 550 -33.91 14.43 11.04
C PRO A 550 -35.16 13.53 11.03
N ASN A 551 -35.36 12.77 9.95
CA ASN A 551 -36.55 11.92 9.81
C ASN A 551 -36.67 10.99 11.03
N CYS A 552 -37.77 11.15 11.78
CA CYS A 552 -37.96 10.56 13.11
C CYS A 552 -37.79 9.03 13.11
N ASP A 553 -38.24 8.40 12.03
CA ASP A 553 -38.17 6.96 11.85
C ASP A 553 -36.72 6.46 11.71
N GLU A 554 -35.81 7.25 11.12
CA GLU A 554 -34.41 6.87 10.92
C GLU A 554 -33.61 6.87 12.22
N LEU A 555 -33.89 7.83 13.11
CA LEU A 555 -33.28 7.90 14.44
C LEU A 555 -33.79 6.75 15.33
N GLU A 556 -35.10 6.49 15.32
CA GLU A 556 -35.68 5.36 16.07
C GLU A 556 -35.16 4.01 15.55
N ASP A 557 -35.04 3.85 14.23
CA ASP A 557 -34.42 2.68 13.59
C ASP A 557 -32.97 2.51 14.09
N PHE A 558 -32.16 3.59 14.04
CA PHE A 558 -30.77 3.58 14.52
C PHE A 558 -30.65 3.12 15.98
N ILE A 559 -31.53 3.62 16.85
CA ILE A 559 -31.48 3.33 18.28
C ILE A 559 -31.88 1.88 18.57
N LYS A 560 -32.92 1.36 17.91
CA LYS A 560 -33.32 -0.06 18.04
C LYS A 560 -32.17 -0.99 17.65
N ALA A 561 -31.52 -0.66 16.53
CA ALA A 561 -30.33 -1.33 16.06
C ALA A 561 -29.20 -1.32 17.08
N PHE A 562 -28.86 -0.14 17.58
CA PHE A 562 -27.76 0.07 18.51
C PHE A 562 -27.95 -0.72 19.80
N ILE A 563 -29.15 -0.65 20.40
CA ILE A 563 -29.51 -1.40 21.62
C ILE A 563 -29.43 -2.91 21.41
N ALA A 564 -29.75 -3.39 20.21
CA ALA A 564 -29.64 -4.81 19.89
C ALA A 564 -28.18 -5.30 19.84
N ILE A 565 -27.22 -4.48 19.39
CA ILE A 565 -25.78 -4.81 19.51
C ILE A 565 -25.39 -4.92 20.98
N GLU A 566 -25.77 -3.91 21.77
CA GLU A 566 -25.37 -3.78 23.18
C GLU A 566 -25.80 -5.00 24.01
N LYS A 567 -27.00 -5.54 23.73
CA LYS A 567 -27.58 -6.67 24.46
C LYS A 567 -27.19 -8.06 23.94
N GLY A 568 -26.41 -8.14 22.87
CA GLY A 568 -26.11 -9.39 22.15
C GLY A 568 -27.24 -9.75 21.17
N TYR A 569 -26.86 -10.08 19.93
CA TYR A 569 -27.80 -10.46 18.86
C TYR A 569 -28.06 -11.97 18.82
N ASP A 570 -29.26 -12.35 18.37
CA ASP A 570 -29.59 -13.75 18.06
C ASP A 570 -29.05 -14.23 16.69
N ASN A 571 -28.63 -13.33 15.77
CA ASN A 571 -28.09 -13.70 14.45
C ASN A 571 -27.15 -12.62 13.87
N ILE A 572 -25.93 -12.99 13.48
CA ILE A 572 -25.02 -12.10 12.73
C ILE A 572 -25.47 -11.97 11.27
N PRO A 573 -25.70 -10.76 10.72
CA PRO A 573 -25.95 -10.59 9.30
C PRO A 573 -24.74 -11.05 8.47
N ASN A 574 -24.99 -11.80 7.40
CA ASN A 574 -23.97 -12.16 6.40
C ASN A 574 -23.23 -10.89 5.91
N PRO A 575 -21.91 -10.73 6.12
CA PRO A 575 -21.19 -9.49 5.81
C PRO A 575 -20.94 -9.24 4.34
N ASN A 576 -21.38 -10.12 3.46
CA ASN A 576 -21.62 -9.71 2.07
C ASN A 576 -22.71 -8.61 1.97
N ALA A 577 -23.49 -8.37 3.03
CA ALA A 577 -24.39 -7.23 3.21
C ALA A 577 -23.76 -6.07 4.00
N LEU A 578 -22.85 -6.35 4.95
CA LEU A 578 -22.24 -5.33 5.84
C LEU A 578 -21.22 -4.43 5.14
N LEU A 579 -20.61 -4.96 4.09
CA LEU A 579 -19.97 -4.16 3.07
C LEU A 579 -21.06 -3.91 2.03
N GLY A 580 -21.53 -2.67 1.87
CA GLY A 580 -22.47 -2.34 0.78
C GLY A 580 -21.93 -2.75 -0.59
N LYS A 581 -22.56 -2.34 -1.71
CA LYS A 581 -22.18 -2.70 -3.11
C LYS A 581 -20.67 -2.60 -3.50
N ASN A 582 -19.81 -2.04 -2.64
CA ASN A 582 -18.38 -1.86 -2.77
C ASN A 582 -17.50 -2.82 -1.93
N ALA A 583 -18.07 -3.85 -1.31
CA ALA A 583 -17.35 -4.95 -0.66
C ALA A 583 -16.25 -5.55 -1.55
N PRO A 584 -15.02 -5.79 -1.05
CA PRO A 584 -14.07 -6.65 -1.73
C PRO A 584 -14.67 -8.05 -1.86
N LYS A 585 -15.14 -8.42 -3.05
CA LYS A 585 -15.50 -9.81 -3.35
C LYS A 585 -14.21 -10.62 -3.33
N GLY A 586 -14.00 -11.39 -2.26
CA GLY A 586 -12.99 -12.44 -2.24
C GLY A 586 -13.19 -13.34 -3.47
N LYS A 587 -12.13 -13.60 -4.22
CA LYS A 587 -12.16 -14.65 -5.25
C LYS A 587 -11.95 -15.99 -4.55
N GLY A 588 -13.02 -16.74 -4.37
CA GLY A 588 -12.97 -18.09 -3.81
C GLY A 588 -14.30 -18.45 -3.18
N ALA A 589 -14.77 -19.67 -3.41
CA ALA A 589 -15.88 -20.25 -2.66
C ALA A 589 -15.33 -20.74 -1.32
N ASP A 590 -15.01 -19.81 -0.41
CA ASP A 590 -14.11 -20.14 0.70
C ASP A 590 -14.84 -20.15 2.06
N LYS A 591 -14.63 -21.26 2.78
CA LYS A 591 -14.92 -21.49 4.21
C LYS A 591 -14.17 -20.52 5.16
N THR A 592 -13.61 -19.43 4.64
CA THR A 592 -12.71 -18.48 5.33
C THR A 592 -13.48 -17.44 6.14
N TRP A 593 -14.63 -17.01 5.62
CA TRP A 593 -15.54 -16.13 6.32
C TRP A 593 -16.26 -16.81 7.48
N ASP A 594 -16.52 -18.13 7.37
CA ASP A 594 -17.14 -18.91 8.45
C ASP A 594 -16.31 -18.86 9.74
N TRP A 595 -14.97 -18.90 9.63
CA TRP A 595 -14.10 -18.74 10.80
C TRP A 595 -14.19 -17.33 11.38
N VAL A 596 -14.13 -16.30 10.54
CA VAL A 596 -14.25 -14.90 10.98
C VAL A 596 -15.58 -14.66 11.69
N PHE A 597 -16.70 -15.19 11.17
CA PHE A 597 -18.01 -15.08 11.84
C PHE A 597 -18.07 -15.87 13.11
N SER A 598 -17.61 -17.11 13.12
CA SER A 598 -17.53 -17.90 14.34
C SER A 598 -16.74 -17.17 15.43
N GLN A 599 -15.64 -16.48 15.08
CA GLN A 599 -14.91 -15.68 16.07
C GLN A 599 -15.63 -14.38 16.46
N ALA A 600 -16.39 -13.77 15.55
CA ALA A 600 -17.19 -12.58 15.81
C ALA A 600 -18.41 -12.89 16.70
N GLU A 601 -19.03 -14.08 16.57
CA GLU A 601 -20.11 -14.57 17.43
C GLU A 601 -19.65 -14.67 18.88
N LEU A 602 -18.45 -15.21 19.11
CA LEU A 602 -17.86 -15.31 20.44
C LEU A 602 -17.65 -13.94 21.11
N ILE A 603 -17.48 -12.87 20.33
CA ILE A 603 -17.32 -11.49 20.85
C ILE A 603 -18.65 -10.91 21.34
N ILE A 604 -19.80 -11.41 20.90
CA ILE A 604 -21.13 -10.87 21.25
C ILE A 604 -22.05 -11.82 22.01
N GLU A 605 -21.69 -13.09 22.15
CA GLU A 605 -22.51 -14.13 22.80
C GLU A 605 -23.01 -13.74 24.20
N ASN A 606 -22.26 -12.88 24.92
CA ASN A 606 -22.64 -12.35 26.24
C ASN A 606 -22.42 -10.83 26.33
N GLY A 607 -22.86 -10.10 25.30
CA GLY A 607 -22.59 -8.68 25.12
C GLY A 607 -21.26 -8.42 24.42
N TYR A 608 -21.09 -7.21 23.88
CA TYR A 608 -19.91 -6.83 23.08
C TYR A 608 -18.64 -6.80 23.93
N LYS A 609 -17.73 -7.77 23.69
CA LYS A 609 -16.44 -7.90 24.38
C LYS A 609 -15.30 -8.01 23.35
N PRO A 610 -14.78 -6.86 22.86
CA PRO A 610 -13.78 -6.87 21.81
C PRO A 610 -12.48 -7.54 22.28
N ASP A 611 -11.86 -8.30 21.37
CA ASP A 611 -10.53 -8.87 21.49
C ASP A 611 -9.64 -8.34 20.36
N LEU A 612 -8.97 -7.21 20.60
CA LEU A 612 -8.12 -6.52 19.63
C LEU A 612 -7.01 -7.40 19.04
N PHE A 613 -6.62 -8.47 19.73
CA PHE A 613 -5.64 -9.43 19.24
C PHE A 613 -6.11 -10.15 17.98
N ARG A 614 -7.42 -10.37 17.82
CA ARG A 614 -8.03 -11.05 16.66
C ARG A 614 -8.13 -10.17 15.41
N GLY A 615 -7.70 -8.90 15.50
CA GLY A 615 -7.67 -7.98 14.39
C GLY A 615 -9.00 -7.29 14.11
N VAL A 616 -8.95 -6.34 13.17
CA VAL A 616 -10.01 -5.34 13.00
C VAL A 616 -11.34 -5.97 12.59
N LEU A 617 -11.32 -6.90 11.63
CA LEU A 617 -12.55 -7.47 11.08
C LEU A 617 -13.40 -8.18 12.14
N ILE A 618 -12.78 -9.00 12.98
CA ILE A 618 -13.48 -9.80 14.00
C ILE A 618 -14.19 -8.92 15.03
N ASN A 619 -13.54 -7.83 15.45
CA ASN A 619 -14.08 -6.90 16.45
C ASN A 619 -15.15 -5.97 15.89
N ILE A 620 -15.12 -5.71 14.60
CA ILE A 620 -15.96 -4.69 13.97
C ILE A 620 -17.17 -5.30 13.25
N ILE A 621 -17.05 -6.53 12.72
CA ILE A 621 -18.18 -7.23 12.09
C ILE A 621 -19.45 -7.21 12.95
N PRO A 622 -19.40 -7.50 14.27
CA PRO A 622 -20.58 -7.43 15.12
C PRO A 622 -21.19 -6.02 15.24
N LEU A 623 -20.39 -4.98 15.01
CA LEU A 623 -20.81 -3.59 15.05
C LEU A 623 -21.43 -3.11 13.73
N CYS A 624 -21.31 -3.90 12.67
CA CYS A 624 -21.91 -3.55 11.39
C CYS A 624 -23.41 -3.88 11.44
N ILE A 625 -24.25 -2.86 11.43
CA ILE A 625 -25.69 -3.03 11.21
C ILE A 625 -26.06 -2.45 9.85
N GLU A 626 -26.67 -3.26 8.98
CA GLU A 626 -27.60 -2.71 8.00
C GLU A 626 -29.02 -2.72 8.59
N LEU A 627 -29.49 -1.53 8.96
CA LEU A 627 -30.89 -1.26 9.23
C LEU A 627 -31.66 -1.20 7.92
N SER A 628 -32.00 -2.36 7.37
CA SER A 628 -33.29 -2.60 6.73
C SER A 628 -33.30 -3.96 6.05
N GLU A 629 -34.37 -4.73 6.27
CA GLU A 629 -34.69 -5.93 5.49
C GLU A 629 -35.02 -5.64 4.00
N ALA A 630 -34.79 -4.43 3.51
CA ALA A 630 -35.26 -3.97 2.21
C ALA A 630 -34.12 -3.55 1.26
N LYS A 631 -33.45 -4.55 0.65
CA LYS A 631 -33.04 -4.56 -0.78
C LYS A 631 -32.19 -5.80 -1.13
N LYS A 632 -32.83 -6.96 -1.18
CA LYS A 632 -32.37 -8.09 -1.99
C LYS A 632 -32.76 -7.85 -3.45
N LYS A 633 -31.89 -7.24 -4.27
CA LYS A 633 -31.74 -7.51 -5.73
C LYS A 633 -30.78 -6.53 -6.43
N GLU A 634 -29.83 -7.16 -7.14
CA GLU A 634 -29.07 -6.74 -8.33
C GLU A 634 -28.23 -5.44 -8.29
N PHE A 635 -27.01 -5.52 -8.83
CA PHE A 635 -26.47 -4.67 -9.91
C PHE A 635 -24.99 -5.06 -10.19
N PRO A 636 -24.49 -4.78 -11.40
CA PRO A 636 -23.30 -5.36 -12.01
C PRO A 636 -22.04 -4.51 -11.78
N ILE A 637 -20.90 -5.14 -12.03
CA ILE A 637 -19.59 -4.50 -12.10
C ILE A 637 -19.60 -3.49 -13.27
N LYS A 638 -19.45 -2.20 -12.94
CA LYS A 638 -18.60 -1.30 -13.73
C LYS A 638 -17.64 -0.62 -12.77
N TYR A 639 -16.34 -0.83 -12.98
CA TYR A 639 -15.34 0.13 -12.55
C TYR A 639 -15.72 1.50 -13.13
N HIS A 640 -16.37 2.34 -12.32
CA HIS A 640 -16.40 3.77 -12.60
C HIS A 640 -15.42 4.46 -11.64
N PRO A 641 -14.42 5.19 -12.18
CA PRO A 641 -13.60 6.04 -11.35
C PRO A 641 -14.50 7.15 -10.80
N ILE A 642 -14.66 7.26 -9.48
CA ILE A 642 -15.29 8.45 -8.88
C ILE A 642 -14.25 9.57 -8.85
N CYS A 643 -14.09 10.18 -10.02
CA CYS A 643 -14.08 11.60 -10.32
C CYS A 643 -14.18 11.64 -11.86
N PRO A 644 -15.08 12.41 -12.49
CA PRO A 644 -15.23 12.42 -13.94
C PRO A 644 -13.85 12.56 -14.58
N LYS A 645 -13.52 11.69 -15.55
CA LYS A 645 -12.28 11.82 -16.32
C LYS A 645 -12.23 13.25 -16.85
N GLY A 646 -11.37 14.08 -16.27
CA GLY A 646 -11.21 15.48 -16.63
C GLY A 646 -11.50 16.51 -15.54
N THR A 647 -12.12 16.17 -14.40
CA THR A 647 -12.50 17.19 -13.40
C THR A 647 -11.29 17.81 -12.72
N LEU A 648 -10.30 17.04 -12.24
CA LEU A 648 -9.13 17.64 -11.59
C LEU A 648 -8.28 18.47 -12.59
N LYS A 649 -8.14 18.05 -13.85
CA LYS A 649 -7.43 18.85 -14.88
C LYS A 649 -8.21 20.10 -15.29
N LYS A 650 -9.55 20.05 -15.29
CA LYS A 650 -10.45 21.20 -15.53
C LYS A 650 -10.54 22.14 -14.32
N VAL A 651 -10.53 21.58 -13.10
CA VAL A 651 -10.55 22.30 -11.81
C VAL A 651 -9.21 22.96 -11.57
N LEU A 652 -8.10 22.24 -11.77
CA LEU A 652 -6.77 22.84 -11.79
C LEU A 652 -6.71 23.91 -12.88
N LYS A 653 -7.18 23.68 -14.12
CA LYS A 653 -7.27 24.76 -15.13
C LYS A 653 -8.10 25.97 -14.67
N LYS A 654 -9.24 25.77 -14.01
CA LYS A 654 -10.07 26.86 -13.44
C LYS A 654 -9.35 27.59 -12.31
N ILE A 655 -8.71 26.87 -11.39
CA ILE A 655 -7.91 27.44 -10.30
C ILE A 655 -6.68 28.19 -10.85
N TYR A 656 -5.97 27.61 -11.83
CA TYR A 656 -4.86 28.25 -12.56
C TYR A 656 -5.32 29.51 -13.30
N ALA A 657 -6.51 29.50 -13.91
CA ALA A 657 -7.09 30.67 -14.55
C ALA A 657 -7.45 31.77 -13.53
N LEU A 658 -7.98 31.39 -12.36
CA LEU A 658 -8.29 32.32 -11.26
C LEU A 658 -7.02 32.92 -10.62
N ASP A 659 -5.94 32.15 -10.51
CA ASP A 659 -4.64 32.61 -10.01
C ASP A 659 -3.94 33.57 -11.01
N GLN A 660 -4.11 33.33 -12.32
CA GLN A 660 -3.67 34.27 -13.36
C GLN A 660 -4.51 35.56 -13.37
N LEU A 661 -5.83 35.47 -13.19
CA LEU A 661 -6.70 36.65 -13.09
C LEU A 661 -6.38 37.52 -11.86
N LYS A 662 -5.98 36.92 -10.72
CA LYS A 662 -5.51 37.67 -9.55
C LYS A 662 -4.18 38.39 -9.80
N ASN A 663 -3.29 37.83 -10.62
CA ASN A 663 -2.03 38.47 -11.02
C ASN A 663 -2.22 39.55 -12.10
N PHE A 664 -3.33 39.54 -12.85
CA PHE A 664 -3.69 40.60 -13.79
C PHE A 664 -4.36 41.82 -13.12
N GLY A 665 -4.76 41.71 -11.85
CA GLY A 665 -5.42 42.81 -11.11
C GLY A 665 -4.48 43.86 -10.49
N ASN A 666 -3.15 43.73 -10.68
CA ASN A 666 -2.15 44.64 -10.09
C ASN A 666 -1.36 45.47 -11.10
N ASN A 667 -1.79 45.52 -12.37
CA ASN A 667 -1.31 46.51 -13.33
C ASN A 667 -2.47 47.43 -13.74
N ASN A 668 -2.79 48.39 -12.87
CA ASN A 668 -3.36 49.64 -13.38
C ASN A 668 -2.19 50.48 -13.85
N ASP A 669 -2.10 50.70 -15.16
CA ASP A 669 -1.84 52.03 -15.72
C ASP A 669 -2.22 52.05 -17.21
N ASP A 670 -2.96 53.10 -17.56
CA ASP A 670 -3.16 53.73 -18.86
C ASP A 670 -4.15 53.18 -19.92
N LYS A 671 -5.24 53.97 -20.03
CA LYS A 671 -5.86 54.57 -21.23
C LYS A 671 -7.07 53.90 -21.92
N GLU A 672 -8.20 54.54 -21.65
CA GLU A 672 -9.23 55.06 -22.58
C GLU A 672 -9.84 54.21 -23.70
N ASN A 673 -11.17 54.06 -23.56
CA ASN A 673 -12.23 54.21 -24.58
C ASN A 673 -12.65 53.06 -25.52
N ASN A 674 -13.96 52.77 -25.43
CA ASN A 674 -14.91 52.39 -26.48
C ASN A 674 -14.90 50.96 -27.04
N LYS A 675 -15.82 50.09 -26.57
CA LYS A 675 -17.15 49.87 -27.17
C LYS A 675 -17.82 48.58 -26.64
N SER A 676 -19.13 48.71 -26.47
CA SER A 676 -20.15 47.68 -26.25
C SER A 676 -19.99 46.39 -27.05
N SER A 677 -20.23 45.24 -26.42
CA SER A 677 -21.37 44.36 -26.76
C SER A 677 -21.45 43.15 -25.82
N ASN A 678 -22.67 42.91 -25.34
CA ASN A 678 -23.11 41.74 -24.58
C ASN A 678 -22.81 40.43 -25.33
N SER A 679 -22.42 39.39 -24.59
CA SER A 679 -23.09 38.08 -24.65
C SER A 679 -22.53 37.15 -23.55
N ASP A 680 -23.37 36.94 -22.54
CA ASP A 680 -23.70 35.65 -21.91
C ASP A 680 -22.57 34.64 -21.68
N LEU A 681 -22.13 34.56 -20.43
CA LEU A 681 -21.52 33.37 -19.85
C LEU A 681 -22.25 33.05 -18.54
N GLU A 682 -23.28 32.20 -18.65
CA GLU A 682 -23.89 31.48 -17.53
C GLU A 682 -22.90 30.48 -16.92
N VAL A 683 -23.13 30.24 -15.61
CA VAL A 683 -22.23 29.77 -14.53
C VAL A 683 -21.88 28.29 -14.56
#